data_AF-A0A3M2AHN0-F1
#
_entry.id   AF-A0A3M2AHN0-F1
#
_cell.length_a   1.000
_cell.length_b   1.000
_cell.length_c   1.000
_cell.angle_alpha   90.00
_cell.angle_beta   90.00
_cell.angle_gamma   90.00
#
_symmetry.space_group_name_H-M   'P 1'
#
loop_
_entity.id
_entity.type
_entity.pdbx_description
1 polymer ?
#
loop_
_entity_poly.entity_id
_entity_poly.type
_entity_poly.pdbx_seq_one_letter_code
_entity_poly.pdbx_strand_id
1 'polypeptide(L)'
;MTESNFGITQFVRGMAWHDVGKPFALGTPRHTALGFWLLGLAGYPGESLVALAHGHTSKQKTLARYFLGGDTSLPGILSLCHWLDRLSASVYSFQSKGLEEHSDFHSFQNPFSRLRHSLLEGKDPVDVPKAKLPEKVEQPLWANLIAKLPSPEWRETLTPDNKKAVEDSEKLSHPKPLPAGADALKAILRYMAHYPERTYPSVNDTSLTQHCRLSGILAFVIYRNIERKKPSLLTTSITADNLNPIGDIPGTIRQHLTASLVRIAFEGHRALYESAIRVDDLHGARELTDLIRENFKEMLAKELGVPDLTDFLTISESQFDLVYLLPPANEPLEDIIDRAYNLALVCVVQETLQQLERDFPQITDQQAELQRQFSELTYGLRVIEVPVPPKKIVDFIVDFNEIAKQYGHSLLQAYQDSLEYVTFPRHSLPDKPSLAGASEPISPDKTCQVCGNHPILTPPEGLSDAKKRKWQRYYEYAGHIFRENREQLCLSCVARRTLSHGAIAKKMDEIVHAMFKPDETRPNVWQAVSHTGRDGPPLPPLLQPVVALTGDEGELIDRGAFFIRCRRKGGHFDCSELDIFPTTTYPADANGNVVLLALQPAEKSLFATYVYDDAIGQSKAQIDESLPEYKFWQETFVNFHNKVKEEGDAPAEPIRHVKPHLARVMERMAWIKTFYEALWDALTGKNIRVLPLDLQYPTLRLLVPADRLDDVLQILDQVITETLFSATYRWKKNEKGEVTEEADVEARQHLHTLLALLVPDLLHGVAIL
;
A
#
# COMPACT_ATOMS: atom_id res chain seq x y z
N MET A 1 -19.79 -34.41 -17.93
CA MET A 1 -19.63 -33.05 -17.39
C MET A 1 -20.88 -32.77 -16.58
N THR A 2 -20.79 -32.95 -15.26
CA THR A 2 -21.89 -32.71 -14.32
C THR A 2 -22.22 -31.23 -14.29
N GLU A 3 -23.51 -30.89 -14.41
CA GLU A 3 -24.06 -29.54 -14.43
C GLU A 3 -23.41 -28.66 -13.34
N SER A 4 -22.75 -27.57 -13.76
CA SER A 4 -22.04 -26.69 -12.84
C SER A 4 -23.05 -25.90 -12.01
N ASN A 5 -23.25 -26.33 -10.76
CA ASN A 5 -23.84 -25.46 -9.74
C ASN A 5 -23.03 -24.16 -9.71
N PHE A 6 -23.71 -23.02 -9.78
CA PHE A 6 -23.08 -21.71 -9.68
C PHE A 6 -22.40 -21.57 -8.33
N GLY A 7 -21.06 -21.60 -8.33
CA GLY A 7 -20.27 -21.75 -7.12
C GLY A 7 -20.37 -20.54 -6.19
N ILE A 8 -20.13 -20.79 -4.90
CA ILE A 8 -20.11 -19.77 -3.85
C ILE A 8 -19.13 -18.63 -4.18
N THR A 9 -17.97 -18.96 -4.76
CA THR A 9 -16.95 -17.97 -5.16
C THR A 9 -17.52 -16.96 -6.15
N GLN A 10 -18.14 -17.43 -7.23
CA GLN A 10 -18.72 -16.56 -8.26
C GLN A 10 -19.85 -15.71 -7.70
N PHE A 11 -20.67 -16.28 -6.82
CA PHE A 11 -21.78 -15.55 -6.20
C PHE A 11 -21.30 -14.44 -5.25
N VAL A 12 -20.39 -14.77 -4.33
CA VAL A 12 -19.88 -13.81 -3.34
C VAL A 12 -19.06 -12.72 -3.99
N ARG A 13 -18.11 -13.10 -4.85
CA ARG A 13 -17.25 -12.15 -5.57
C ARG A 13 -18.06 -11.29 -6.53
N GLY A 14 -19.04 -11.90 -7.22
CA GLY A 14 -19.98 -11.18 -8.05
C GLY A 14 -20.83 -10.19 -7.26
N MET A 15 -21.26 -10.53 -6.04
CA MET A 15 -21.97 -9.60 -5.17
C MET A 15 -21.05 -8.49 -4.63
N ALA A 16 -19.76 -8.74 -4.47
CA ALA A 16 -18.77 -7.70 -4.14
C ALA A 16 -18.50 -6.73 -5.30
N TRP A 17 -18.82 -7.12 -6.54
CA TRP A 17 -18.56 -6.34 -7.75
C TRP A 17 -19.81 -5.96 -8.55
N HIS A 18 -21.01 -6.29 -8.05
CA HIS A 18 -22.24 -6.23 -8.84
C HIS A 18 -22.53 -4.83 -9.40
N ASP A 19 -22.06 -3.80 -8.69
CA ASP A 19 -22.28 -2.38 -8.98
C ASP A 19 -21.08 -1.72 -9.70
N VAL A 20 -20.17 -2.52 -10.27
CA VAL A 20 -18.96 -2.03 -10.97
C VAL A 20 -19.24 -1.08 -12.13
N GLY A 21 -20.40 -1.19 -12.77
CA GLY A 21 -20.82 -0.29 -13.84
C GLY A 21 -21.36 1.07 -13.35
N LYS A 22 -21.71 1.19 -12.08
CA LYS A 22 -22.41 2.36 -11.52
C LYS A 22 -21.64 3.67 -11.66
N PRO A 23 -20.31 3.75 -11.41
CA PRO A 23 -19.55 4.99 -11.59
C PRO A 23 -19.65 5.61 -12.99
N PHE A 24 -20.00 4.79 -14.00
CA PHE A 24 -20.04 5.19 -15.41
C PHE A 24 -21.47 5.32 -15.96
N ALA A 25 -22.51 5.02 -15.19
CA ALA A 25 -23.90 5.01 -15.65
C ALA A 25 -24.85 5.40 -14.50
N LEU A 26 -24.81 6.66 -14.09
CA LEU A 26 -25.37 7.18 -12.84
C LEU A 26 -26.87 7.35 -12.88
N GLY A 27 -27.53 6.88 -11.82
CA GLY A 27 -28.97 7.10 -11.61
C GLY A 27 -29.85 6.49 -12.70
N THR A 28 -29.32 5.54 -13.49
CA THR A 28 -30.06 4.81 -14.53
C THR A 28 -29.88 3.31 -14.34
N PRO A 29 -30.82 2.47 -14.83
CA PRO A 29 -30.66 1.02 -14.79
C PRO A 29 -29.58 0.47 -15.75
N ARG A 30 -28.85 1.34 -16.45
CA ARG A 30 -27.82 1.00 -17.45
C ARG A 30 -26.58 0.38 -16.83
N HIS A 31 -26.24 0.74 -15.60
CA HIS A 31 -25.06 0.23 -14.89
C HIS A 31 -25.07 -1.31 -14.75
N THR A 32 -26.23 -1.93 -14.68
CA THR A 32 -26.39 -3.39 -14.60
C THR A 32 -25.88 -4.07 -15.88
N ALA A 33 -26.29 -3.59 -17.06
CA ALA A 33 -25.82 -4.10 -18.35
C ALA A 33 -24.34 -3.79 -18.58
N LEU A 34 -23.91 -2.59 -18.17
CA LEU A 34 -22.51 -2.19 -18.26
C LEU A 34 -21.61 -3.05 -17.35
N GLY A 35 -22.06 -3.36 -16.13
CA GLY A 35 -21.34 -4.23 -15.20
C GLY A 35 -21.23 -5.67 -15.70
N PHE A 36 -22.32 -6.21 -16.28
CA PHE A 36 -22.30 -7.51 -16.97
C PHE A 36 -21.23 -7.54 -18.08
N TRP A 37 -21.19 -6.49 -18.92
CA TRP A 37 -20.23 -6.41 -20.01
C TRP A 37 -18.77 -6.28 -19.52
N LEU A 38 -18.51 -5.37 -18.58
CA LEU A 38 -17.15 -5.12 -18.05
C LEU A 38 -16.56 -6.36 -17.37
N LEU A 39 -17.35 -7.06 -16.53
CA LEU A 39 -16.90 -8.29 -15.87
C LEU A 39 -16.71 -9.44 -16.86
N GLY A 40 -17.59 -9.55 -17.87
CA GLY A 40 -17.43 -10.54 -18.93
C GLY A 40 -16.16 -10.33 -19.76
N LEU A 41 -15.86 -9.07 -20.15
CA LEU A 41 -14.61 -8.73 -20.82
C LEU A 41 -13.38 -9.03 -19.95
N ALA A 42 -13.48 -8.84 -18.64
CA ALA A 42 -12.42 -9.16 -17.70
C ALA A 42 -12.21 -10.67 -17.47
N GLY A 43 -13.04 -11.53 -18.07
CA GLY A 43 -12.94 -12.99 -17.91
C GLY A 43 -13.65 -13.54 -16.68
N TYR A 44 -14.63 -12.81 -16.14
CA TYR A 44 -15.42 -13.21 -14.97
C TYR A 44 -16.91 -13.42 -15.34
N PRO A 45 -17.22 -14.45 -16.15
CA PRO A 45 -18.58 -14.68 -16.66
C PRO A 45 -19.58 -15.10 -15.58
N GLY A 46 -19.13 -15.62 -14.43
CA GLY A 46 -20.04 -15.94 -13.33
C GLY A 46 -20.46 -14.67 -12.58
N GLU A 47 -19.49 -13.82 -12.26
CA GLU A 47 -19.67 -12.56 -11.58
C GLU A 47 -20.47 -11.57 -12.43
N SER A 48 -20.28 -11.60 -13.76
CA SER A 48 -21.08 -10.80 -14.69
C SER A 48 -22.57 -11.11 -14.57
N LEU A 49 -22.97 -12.36 -14.34
CA LEU A 49 -24.38 -12.74 -14.13
C LEU A 49 -24.93 -12.18 -12.83
N VAL A 50 -24.09 -12.00 -11.80
CA VAL A 50 -24.49 -11.33 -10.55
C VAL A 50 -24.73 -9.84 -10.81
N ALA A 51 -23.81 -9.19 -11.54
CA ALA A 51 -24.00 -7.81 -11.97
C ALA A 51 -25.25 -7.66 -12.85
N LEU A 52 -25.56 -8.62 -13.72
CA LEU A 52 -26.79 -8.64 -14.52
C LEU A 52 -28.06 -8.74 -13.64
N ALA A 53 -28.02 -9.61 -12.62
CA ALA A 53 -29.20 -9.99 -11.87
C ALA A 53 -29.59 -9.01 -10.74
N HIS A 54 -28.76 -8.04 -10.36
CA HIS A 54 -29.04 -7.21 -9.17
C HIS A 54 -30.05 -6.05 -9.39
N GLY A 55 -30.29 -5.55 -10.60
CA GLY A 55 -31.12 -4.35 -10.82
C GLY A 55 -32.64 -4.54 -10.57
N HIS A 56 -33.29 -3.78 -9.69
CA HIS A 56 -34.68 -4.04 -9.22
C HIS A 56 -35.79 -3.96 -10.28
N THR A 57 -36.02 -2.77 -10.86
CA THR A 57 -37.09 -2.50 -11.83
C THR A 57 -36.68 -2.84 -13.26
N SER A 58 -35.36 -2.95 -13.48
CA SER A 58 -34.77 -3.44 -14.72
C SER A 58 -34.62 -4.95 -14.76
N LYS A 59 -34.61 -5.69 -13.64
CA LYS A 59 -34.43 -7.17 -13.61
C LYS A 59 -35.27 -7.88 -14.66
N GLN A 60 -36.57 -7.56 -14.75
CA GLN A 60 -37.44 -8.18 -15.75
C GLN A 60 -37.03 -7.82 -17.19
N LYS A 61 -36.64 -6.57 -17.44
CA LYS A 61 -36.20 -6.10 -18.76
C LYS A 61 -34.80 -6.62 -19.13
N THR A 62 -33.85 -6.53 -18.22
CA THR A 62 -32.46 -6.94 -18.40
C THR A 62 -32.32 -8.46 -18.50
N LEU A 63 -33.02 -9.22 -17.66
CA LEU A 63 -33.08 -10.68 -17.78
C LEU A 63 -33.81 -11.11 -19.04
N ALA A 64 -34.89 -10.43 -19.43
CA ALA A 64 -35.54 -10.69 -20.72
C ALA A 64 -34.59 -10.44 -21.90
N ARG A 65 -33.85 -9.33 -21.91
CA ARG A 65 -32.81 -9.03 -22.92
C ARG A 65 -31.71 -10.10 -22.96
N TYR A 66 -31.36 -10.66 -21.81
CA TYR A 66 -30.39 -11.76 -21.70
C TYR A 66 -30.95 -13.08 -22.24
N PHE A 67 -32.20 -13.43 -21.97
CA PHE A 67 -32.80 -14.65 -22.54
C PHE A 67 -33.04 -14.54 -24.06
N LEU A 68 -33.34 -13.34 -24.57
CA LEU A 68 -33.28 -13.05 -26.02
C LEU A 68 -31.85 -13.21 -26.60
N GLY A 69 -30.83 -13.17 -25.72
CA GLY A 69 -29.42 -13.50 -25.91
C GLY A 69 -29.18 -14.85 -26.58
N GLY A 70 -30.04 -15.83 -26.30
CA GLY A 70 -29.90 -17.23 -26.70
C GLY A 70 -29.67 -18.18 -25.53
N ASP A 71 -29.51 -17.66 -24.31
CA ASP A 71 -29.44 -18.47 -23.09
C ASP A 71 -30.82 -18.90 -22.61
N THR A 72 -30.93 -20.07 -21.99
CA THR A 72 -32.23 -20.68 -21.62
C THR A 72 -32.50 -20.71 -20.12
N SER A 73 -31.46 -20.58 -19.28
CA SER A 73 -31.60 -20.57 -17.83
C SER A 73 -30.46 -19.84 -17.12
N LEU A 74 -30.73 -19.38 -15.89
CA LEU A 74 -29.75 -18.80 -14.97
C LEU A 74 -29.89 -19.44 -13.58
N PRO A 75 -28.85 -19.44 -12.75
CA PRO A 75 -28.93 -19.97 -11.39
C PRO A 75 -29.96 -19.22 -10.53
N GLY A 76 -30.85 -19.96 -9.86
CA GLY A 76 -31.94 -19.44 -9.05
C GLY A 76 -31.49 -18.52 -7.91
N ILE A 77 -30.30 -18.79 -7.35
CA ILE A 77 -29.68 -18.00 -6.28
C ILE A 77 -29.50 -16.51 -6.66
N LEU A 78 -29.36 -16.20 -7.96
CA LEU A 78 -29.25 -14.83 -8.46
C LEU A 78 -30.51 -13.98 -8.21
N SER A 79 -31.64 -14.62 -7.90
CA SER A 79 -32.87 -13.92 -7.49
C SER A 79 -32.65 -13.09 -6.22
N LEU A 80 -31.69 -13.49 -5.37
CA LEU A 80 -31.41 -12.84 -4.09
C LEU A 80 -30.58 -11.55 -4.20
N CYS A 81 -29.88 -11.31 -5.32
CA CYS A 81 -28.86 -10.25 -5.44
C CYS A 81 -29.38 -8.85 -5.03
N HIS A 82 -30.54 -8.46 -5.54
CA HIS A 82 -31.13 -7.15 -5.24
C HIS A 82 -31.49 -6.97 -3.76
N TRP A 83 -31.95 -8.04 -3.13
CA TRP A 83 -32.38 -7.99 -1.75
C TRP A 83 -31.17 -7.97 -0.82
N LEU A 84 -30.12 -8.71 -1.16
CA LEU A 84 -28.82 -8.64 -0.49
C LEU A 84 -28.21 -7.23 -0.56
N ASP A 85 -28.29 -6.60 -1.74
CA ASP A 85 -27.88 -5.22 -1.95
C ASP A 85 -28.69 -4.22 -1.10
N ARG A 86 -30.00 -4.39 -0.98
CA ARG A 86 -30.81 -3.57 -0.07
C ARG A 86 -30.51 -3.81 1.41
N LEU A 87 -30.16 -5.03 1.78
CA LEU A 87 -29.82 -5.39 3.14
C LEU A 87 -28.52 -4.71 3.59
N SER A 88 -27.47 -4.73 2.76
CA SER A 88 -26.24 -3.98 3.06
C SER A 88 -26.50 -2.47 3.11
N ALA A 89 -27.29 -1.92 2.18
CA ALA A 89 -27.65 -0.50 2.20
C ALA A 89 -28.37 -0.07 3.48
N SER A 90 -29.15 -0.98 4.09
CA SER A 90 -29.85 -0.71 5.36
C SER A 90 -28.93 -0.58 6.57
N VAL A 91 -27.76 -1.23 6.56
CA VAL A 91 -26.77 -1.12 7.65
C VAL A 91 -26.21 0.30 7.71
N TYR A 92 -25.94 0.89 6.54
CA TYR A 92 -25.38 2.23 6.42
C TYR A 92 -26.42 3.35 6.55
N SER A 93 -27.71 3.09 6.30
CA SER A 93 -28.75 4.12 6.41
C SER A 93 -28.96 4.59 7.86
N PHE A 94 -28.73 3.73 8.85
CA PHE A 94 -28.81 4.11 10.27
C PHE A 94 -27.70 5.05 10.75
N GLN A 95 -26.57 5.11 10.03
CA GLN A 95 -25.50 6.07 10.36
C GLN A 95 -25.89 7.52 10.00
N SER A 96 -27.01 7.73 9.30
CA SER A 96 -27.35 9.02 8.65
C SER A 96 -28.67 9.65 9.10
N LYS A 97 -29.32 9.14 10.16
CA LYS A 97 -30.58 9.67 10.69
C LYS A 97 -30.38 11.01 11.41
N GLY A 98 -30.27 12.08 10.63
CA GLY A 98 -30.23 13.46 11.12
C GLY A 98 -30.44 14.55 10.06
N LEU A 99 -30.74 14.19 8.79
CA LEU A 99 -30.69 15.13 7.66
C LEU A 99 -31.95 15.11 6.77
N GLU A 100 -33.06 14.54 7.25
CA GLU A 100 -34.26 14.27 6.43
C GLU A 100 -35.07 15.51 6.01
N GLU A 101 -34.79 16.71 6.52
CA GLU A 101 -35.70 17.87 6.33
C GLU A 101 -35.36 18.83 5.19
N HIS A 102 -34.19 18.74 4.54
CA HIS A 102 -33.80 19.77 3.55
C HIS A 102 -33.26 19.21 2.23
N SER A 103 -34.03 19.47 1.17
CA SER A 103 -33.60 19.92 -0.16
C SER A 103 -33.85 18.96 -1.35
N ASP A 104 -34.42 19.54 -2.41
CA ASP A 104 -34.58 18.98 -3.76
C ASP A 104 -33.24 18.94 -4.55
N PHE A 105 -32.10 18.89 -3.87
CA PHE A 105 -30.77 19.03 -4.47
C PHE A 105 -29.89 17.80 -4.21
N HIS A 106 -29.22 17.31 -5.26
CA HIS A 106 -28.25 16.22 -5.18
C HIS A 106 -26.85 16.80 -4.89
N SER A 107 -26.42 16.76 -3.63
CA SER A 107 -25.00 16.99 -3.31
C SER A 107 -24.16 15.83 -3.87
N PHE A 108 -23.24 16.14 -4.81
CA PHE A 108 -22.25 15.18 -5.32
C PHE A 108 -21.09 14.91 -4.37
N GLN A 109 -21.02 15.66 -3.27
CA GLN A 109 -20.00 15.48 -2.27
C GLN A 109 -20.67 15.20 -0.95
N ASN A 110 -20.56 13.94 -0.54
CA ASN A 110 -20.16 13.78 0.83
C ASN A 110 -18.86 14.59 1.03
N PRO A 111 -18.77 15.55 1.97
CA PRO A 111 -17.49 16.20 2.29
C PRO A 111 -16.39 15.19 2.69
N PHE A 112 -16.77 13.92 2.92
CA PHE A 112 -15.89 12.79 3.19
C PHE A 112 -15.75 11.78 2.02
N SER A 113 -16.36 12.02 0.84
CA SER A 113 -16.14 11.18 -0.35
C SER A 113 -14.69 11.34 -0.80
N ARG A 114 -13.98 10.22 -0.86
CA ARG A 114 -12.52 10.18 -1.05
C ARG A 114 -12.09 10.40 -2.51
N LEU A 115 -12.87 11.11 -3.31
CA LEU A 115 -12.44 11.53 -4.64
C LEU A 115 -11.40 12.62 -4.47
N ARG A 116 -10.14 12.34 -4.80
CA ARG A 116 -9.14 13.41 -4.94
C ARG A 116 -9.63 14.37 -6.02
N HIS A 117 -9.67 15.66 -5.70
CA HIS A 117 -9.97 16.75 -6.64
C HIS A 117 -9.15 16.66 -7.93
N SER A 118 -7.98 16.02 -7.90
CA SER A 118 -7.11 15.79 -9.06
C SER A 118 -7.69 14.89 -10.16
N LEU A 119 -8.78 14.14 -9.91
CA LEU A 119 -9.43 13.32 -10.95
C LEU A 119 -10.35 14.13 -11.87
N LEU A 120 -10.75 15.33 -11.45
CA LEU A 120 -11.51 16.30 -12.24
C LEU A 120 -10.61 17.53 -12.37
N GLU A 121 -9.76 17.56 -13.40
CA GLU A 121 -8.94 18.73 -13.68
C GLU A 121 -9.84 19.96 -13.87
N GLY A 122 -9.83 20.86 -12.89
CA GLY A 122 -10.41 22.20 -13.00
C GLY A 122 -11.74 22.41 -12.26
N LYS A 123 -11.64 23.21 -11.19
CA LYS A 123 -12.68 23.98 -10.47
C LYS A 123 -13.46 23.27 -9.36
N ASP A 124 -13.80 24.09 -8.36
CA ASP A 124 -14.62 23.82 -7.17
C ASP A 124 -15.90 23.02 -7.48
N PRO A 125 -16.47 22.29 -6.50
CA PRO A 125 -17.58 21.37 -6.70
C PRO A 125 -18.74 22.04 -7.45
N VAL A 126 -19.07 21.49 -8.62
CA VAL A 126 -20.20 21.94 -9.43
C VAL A 126 -21.40 21.07 -9.10
N ASP A 127 -22.48 21.70 -8.65
CA ASP A 127 -23.82 21.12 -8.71
C ASP A 127 -24.16 20.80 -10.18
N VAL A 128 -23.98 19.55 -10.60
CA VAL A 128 -24.30 19.11 -11.96
C VAL A 128 -25.77 18.66 -12.00
N PRO A 129 -26.65 19.34 -12.76
CA PRO A 129 -28.02 18.88 -12.94
C PRO A 129 -28.07 17.44 -13.47
N LYS A 130 -29.05 16.63 -13.05
CA LYS A 130 -29.19 15.22 -13.48
C LYS A 130 -29.07 15.01 -14.99
N ALA A 131 -29.61 15.93 -15.78
CA ALA A 131 -29.56 15.88 -17.25
C ALA A 131 -28.14 16.06 -17.83
N LYS A 132 -27.20 16.63 -17.07
CA LYS A 132 -25.80 16.88 -17.48
C LYS A 132 -24.81 15.85 -16.91
N LEU A 133 -25.27 14.88 -16.11
CA LEU A 133 -24.42 13.84 -15.54
C LEU A 133 -23.63 13.03 -16.58
N PRO A 134 -24.23 12.62 -17.72
CA PRO A 134 -23.48 11.89 -18.73
C PRO A 134 -22.27 12.68 -19.26
N GLU A 135 -22.45 13.97 -19.53
CA GLU A 135 -21.43 14.84 -20.13
C GLU A 135 -20.37 15.28 -19.11
N LYS A 136 -20.78 15.69 -17.91
CA LYS A 136 -19.88 16.31 -16.92
C LYS A 136 -19.20 15.32 -15.97
N VAL A 137 -19.70 14.09 -15.87
CA VAL A 137 -19.22 13.11 -14.89
C VAL A 137 -18.90 11.78 -15.56
N GLU A 138 -19.88 11.13 -16.19
CA GLU A 138 -19.71 9.77 -16.72
C GLU A 138 -18.67 9.72 -17.86
N GLN A 139 -18.72 10.67 -18.80
CA GLN A 139 -17.78 10.76 -19.92
C GLN A 139 -16.33 11.02 -19.47
N PRO A 140 -16.04 12.01 -18.59
CA PRO A 140 -14.70 12.20 -18.05
C PRO A 140 -14.17 10.98 -17.30
N LEU A 141 -14.99 10.33 -16.45
CA LEU A 141 -14.58 9.13 -15.73
C LEU A 141 -14.31 7.96 -16.68
N TRP A 142 -15.14 7.81 -17.72
CA TRP A 142 -14.94 6.79 -18.76
C TRP A 142 -13.64 7.04 -19.54
N ALA A 143 -13.39 8.28 -19.96
CA ALA A 143 -12.16 8.65 -20.65
C ALA A 143 -10.92 8.42 -19.77
N ASN A 144 -10.99 8.76 -18.48
CA ASN A 144 -9.89 8.52 -17.54
C ASN A 144 -9.64 7.02 -17.32
N LEU A 145 -10.70 6.20 -17.27
CA LEU A 145 -10.58 4.75 -17.20
C LEU A 145 -9.81 4.23 -18.43
N ILE A 146 -10.25 4.58 -19.64
CA ILE A 146 -9.61 4.15 -20.90
C ILE A 146 -8.11 4.49 -20.89
N ALA A 147 -7.75 5.72 -20.50
CA ALA A 147 -6.37 6.17 -20.44
C ALA A 147 -5.48 5.35 -19.49
N LYS A 148 -6.07 4.78 -18.43
CA LYS A 148 -5.38 3.98 -17.40
C LYS A 148 -5.38 2.48 -17.66
N LEU A 149 -6.08 2.00 -18.69
CA LEU A 149 -6.13 0.57 -18.99
C LEU A 149 -4.79 0.08 -19.56
N PRO A 150 -4.36 -1.14 -19.19
CA PRO A 150 -3.01 -1.62 -19.45
C PRO A 150 -2.76 -1.98 -20.92
N SER A 151 -3.79 -2.36 -21.69
CA SER A 151 -3.62 -2.90 -23.05
C SER A 151 -4.40 -2.10 -24.12
N PRO A 152 -3.90 -2.04 -25.38
CA PRO A 152 -4.59 -1.41 -26.51
C PRO A 152 -5.98 -2.02 -26.79
N GLU A 153 -6.12 -3.34 -26.69
CA GLU A 153 -7.37 -4.07 -26.98
C GLU A 153 -8.51 -3.61 -26.07
N TRP A 154 -8.20 -3.33 -24.79
CA TRP A 154 -9.16 -2.75 -23.85
C TRP A 154 -9.59 -1.35 -24.27
N ARG A 155 -8.66 -0.51 -24.75
CA ARG A 155 -8.96 0.86 -25.18
C ARG A 155 -9.78 0.89 -26.47
N GLU A 156 -9.51 -0.03 -27.38
CA GLU A 156 -10.27 -0.22 -28.63
C GLU A 156 -11.67 -0.81 -28.37
N THR A 157 -11.82 -1.61 -27.32
CA THR A 157 -13.13 -2.20 -26.95
C THR A 157 -13.99 -1.21 -26.15
N LEU A 158 -13.42 -0.45 -25.21
CA LEU A 158 -14.14 0.45 -24.32
C LEU A 158 -14.41 1.84 -24.93
N THR A 159 -14.90 1.91 -26.17
CA THR A 159 -15.27 3.18 -26.81
C THR A 159 -16.61 3.73 -26.27
N PRO A 160 -16.87 5.05 -26.38
CA PRO A 160 -18.17 5.62 -26.06
C PRO A 160 -19.34 4.96 -26.83
N ASP A 161 -19.10 4.58 -28.08
CA ASP A 161 -20.10 3.92 -28.92
C ASP A 161 -20.41 2.51 -28.44
N ASN A 162 -19.39 1.71 -28.10
CA ASN A 162 -19.58 0.37 -27.55
C ASN A 162 -20.26 0.40 -26.18
N LYS A 163 -19.88 1.36 -25.33
CA LYS A 163 -20.56 1.61 -24.05
C LYS A 163 -22.06 1.83 -24.29
N LYS A 164 -22.41 2.78 -25.16
CA LYS A 164 -23.81 3.10 -25.48
C LYS A 164 -24.55 1.91 -26.09
N ALA A 165 -23.90 1.18 -27.00
CA ALA A 165 -24.47 -0.01 -27.62
C ALA A 165 -24.87 -1.07 -26.58
N VAL A 166 -24.03 -1.31 -25.56
CA VAL A 166 -24.33 -2.24 -24.48
C VAL A 166 -25.47 -1.75 -23.59
N GLU A 167 -25.46 -0.48 -23.22
CA GLU A 167 -26.48 0.12 -22.34
C GLU A 167 -27.88 0.11 -22.97
N ASP A 168 -27.95 0.39 -24.28
CA ASP A 168 -29.20 0.52 -25.02
C ASP A 168 -29.61 -0.79 -25.74
N SER A 169 -28.80 -1.86 -25.68
CA SER A 169 -29.06 -3.11 -26.42
C SER A 169 -30.39 -3.78 -26.03
N GLU A 170 -31.12 -4.27 -27.05
CA GLU A 170 -32.29 -5.13 -26.90
C GLU A 170 -31.93 -6.60 -26.59
N LYS A 171 -30.68 -6.99 -26.85
CA LYS A 171 -30.16 -8.34 -26.66
C LYS A 171 -28.81 -8.30 -25.95
N LEU A 172 -28.69 -9.00 -24.83
CA LEU A 172 -27.44 -9.12 -24.10
C LEU A 172 -26.85 -10.52 -24.34
N SER A 173 -25.58 -10.57 -24.72
CA SER A 173 -24.83 -11.82 -24.91
C SER A 173 -23.50 -11.74 -24.16
N HIS A 174 -22.98 -12.89 -23.75
CA HIS A 174 -21.66 -12.96 -23.10
C HIS A 174 -20.58 -12.35 -24.00
N PRO A 175 -19.86 -11.32 -23.54
CA PRO A 175 -18.75 -10.77 -24.30
C PRO A 175 -17.58 -11.75 -24.29
N LYS A 176 -16.75 -11.70 -25.34
CA LYS A 176 -15.50 -12.47 -25.40
C LYS A 176 -14.49 -11.87 -24.42
N PRO A 177 -13.88 -12.65 -23.50
CA PRO A 177 -12.85 -12.14 -22.61
C PRO A 177 -11.66 -11.54 -23.37
N LEU A 178 -11.12 -10.47 -22.83
CA LEU A 178 -9.92 -9.78 -23.33
C LEU A 178 -8.68 -10.23 -22.56
N PRO A 179 -7.48 -10.12 -23.16
CA PRO A 179 -6.23 -10.36 -22.45
C PRO A 179 -6.06 -9.38 -21.27
N ALA A 180 -5.23 -9.74 -20.29
CA ALA A 180 -4.95 -8.94 -19.09
C ALA A 180 -6.21 -8.52 -18.30
N GLY A 181 -7.25 -9.36 -18.29
CA GLY A 181 -8.53 -9.06 -17.65
C GLY A 181 -8.44 -8.74 -16.15
N ALA A 182 -7.54 -9.40 -15.41
CA ALA A 182 -7.33 -9.14 -13.98
C ALA A 182 -6.77 -7.72 -13.71
N ASP A 183 -5.80 -7.27 -14.52
CA ASP A 183 -5.22 -5.93 -14.38
C ASP A 183 -6.22 -4.84 -14.77
N ALA A 184 -6.98 -5.07 -15.85
CA ALA A 184 -8.07 -4.18 -16.25
C ALA A 184 -9.15 -4.09 -15.16
N LEU A 185 -9.57 -5.22 -14.59
CA LEU A 185 -10.53 -5.23 -13.49
C LEU A 185 -10.01 -4.47 -12.27
N LYS A 186 -8.74 -4.64 -11.90
CA LYS A 186 -8.11 -3.86 -10.81
C LYS A 186 -8.18 -2.35 -11.09
N ALA A 187 -7.99 -1.91 -12.33
CA ALA A 187 -8.14 -0.51 -12.72
C ALA A 187 -9.60 -0.02 -12.64
N ILE A 188 -10.57 -0.84 -13.06
CA ILE A 188 -12.01 -0.54 -13.02
C ILE A 188 -12.50 -0.45 -11.56
N LEU A 189 -12.17 -1.43 -10.72
CA LEU A 189 -12.63 -1.50 -9.32
C LEU A 189 -12.15 -0.31 -8.47
N ARG A 190 -11.04 0.34 -8.82
CA ARG A 190 -10.58 1.57 -8.14
C ARG A 190 -11.64 2.66 -8.15
N TYR A 191 -12.46 2.75 -9.19
CA TYR A 191 -13.52 3.76 -9.27
C TYR A 191 -14.63 3.52 -8.24
N MET A 192 -14.93 2.26 -7.89
CA MET A 192 -15.90 1.94 -6.84
C MET A 192 -15.45 2.46 -5.46
N ALA A 193 -14.14 2.49 -5.19
CA ALA A 193 -13.63 2.92 -3.88
C ALA A 193 -13.82 4.42 -3.65
N HIS A 194 -13.91 5.19 -4.73
CA HIS A 194 -14.09 6.63 -4.71
C HIS A 194 -15.55 7.07 -4.90
N TYR A 195 -16.45 6.14 -5.26
CA TYR A 195 -17.84 6.46 -5.53
C TYR A 195 -18.71 6.19 -4.29
N PRO A 196 -19.67 7.06 -3.90
CA PRO A 196 -20.60 6.77 -2.80
C PRO A 196 -21.68 5.75 -3.20
N GLU A 197 -22.22 5.03 -2.22
CA GLU A 197 -23.32 4.08 -2.45
C GLU A 197 -24.63 4.77 -2.87
N ARG A 198 -24.98 5.90 -2.23
CA ARG A 198 -26.19 6.69 -2.52
C ARG A 198 -25.85 8.07 -3.07
N THR A 199 -26.61 8.47 -4.09
CA THR A 199 -26.63 9.81 -4.70
C THR A 199 -27.92 10.60 -4.37
N TYR A 200 -28.71 10.12 -3.40
CA TYR A 200 -29.98 10.71 -2.95
C TYR A 200 -29.92 10.95 -1.42
N PRO A 201 -30.64 11.95 -0.86
CA PRO A 201 -30.50 12.32 0.55
C PRO A 201 -31.00 11.20 1.49
N SER A 202 -30.38 10.92 2.64
CA SER A 202 -29.11 11.43 3.21
C SER A 202 -27.88 10.75 2.60
N VAL A 203 -26.86 11.55 2.28
CA VAL A 203 -25.56 11.06 1.81
C VAL A 203 -24.91 10.23 2.93
N ASN A 204 -24.54 8.97 2.67
CA ASN A 204 -23.69 8.19 3.56
C ASN A 204 -22.22 8.29 3.11
N ASP A 205 -21.28 8.24 4.05
CA ASP A 205 -19.81 8.22 3.80
C ASP A 205 -19.33 6.88 3.23
N THR A 206 -20.25 5.94 3.04
CA THR A 206 -19.94 4.58 2.60
C THR A 206 -19.56 4.57 1.13
N SER A 207 -18.32 4.16 0.85
CA SER A 207 -17.90 3.92 -0.52
C SER A 207 -18.63 2.71 -1.11
N LEU A 208 -18.84 2.74 -2.41
CA LEU A 208 -19.51 1.69 -3.16
C LEU A 208 -18.79 0.35 -3.00
N THR A 209 -17.45 0.36 -2.92
CA THR A 209 -16.68 -0.84 -2.59
C THR A 209 -17.05 -1.45 -1.25
N GLN A 210 -17.17 -0.64 -0.18
CA GLN A 210 -17.50 -1.17 1.15
C GLN A 210 -18.93 -1.70 1.20
N HIS A 211 -19.85 -0.99 0.56
CA HIS A 211 -21.22 -1.45 0.39
C HIS A 211 -21.32 -2.79 -0.33
N CYS A 212 -20.75 -2.88 -1.54
CA CYS A 212 -20.80 -4.12 -2.31
C CYS A 212 -20.06 -5.25 -1.59
N ARG A 213 -18.93 -4.98 -0.91
CA ARG A 213 -18.24 -5.97 -0.09
C ARG A 213 -19.15 -6.54 0.99
N LEU A 214 -19.88 -5.70 1.73
CA LEU A 214 -20.87 -6.17 2.69
C LEU A 214 -21.97 -7.00 2.03
N SER A 215 -22.45 -6.61 0.84
CA SER A 215 -23.38 -7.43 0.04
C SER A 215 -22.80 -8.82 -0.28
N GLY A 216 -21.51 -8.89 -0.61
CA GLY A 216 -20.78 -10.14 -0.82
C GLY A 216 -20.67 -11.00 0.46
N ILE A 217 -20.37 -10.39 1.60
CA ILE A 217 -20.29 -11.09 2.90
C ILE A 217 -21.66 -11.64 3.31
N LEU A 218 -22.73 -10.85 3.13
CA LEU A 218 -24.10 -11.33 3.34
C LEU A 218 -24.46 -12.46 2.37
N ALA A 219 -24.01 -12.37 1.11
CA ALA A 219 -24.17 -13.44 0.14
C ALA A 219 -23.47 -14.73 0.60
N PHE A 220 -22.27 -14.64 1.18
CA PHE A 220 -21.53 -15.77 1.74
C PHE A 220 -22.30 -16.43 2.88
N VAL A 221 -22.79 -15.63 3.83
CA VAL A 221 -23.63 -16.10 4.96
C VAL A 221 -24.87 -16.83 4.45
N ILE A 222 -25.63 -16.20 3.55
CA ILE A 222 -26.87 -16.79 3.03
C ILE A 222 -26.58 -18.05 2.23
N TYR A 223 -25.57 -18.05 1.36
CA TYR A 223 -25.22 -19.21 0.55
C TYR A 223 -24.88 -20.41 1.44
N ARG A 224 -24.00 -20.24 2.43
CA ARG A 224 -23.61 -21.31 3.36
C ARG A 224 -24.79 -21.80 4.20
N ASN A 225 -25.66 -20.91 4.64
CA ASN A 225 -26.86 -21.30 5.37
C ASN A 225 -27.85 -22.07 4.49
N ILE A 226 -28.04 -21.68 3.23
CA ILE A 226 -28.88 -22.39 2.26
C ILE A 226 -28.29 -23.77 1.98
N GLU A 227 -26.99 -23.86 1.71
CA GLU A 227 -26.28 -25.11 1.46
C GLU A 227 -26.53 -26.15 2.55
N ARG A 228 -26.60 -25.72 3.82
CA ARG A 228 -26.83 -26.60 4.96
C ARG A 228 -28.31 -26.88 5.24
N LYS A 229 -29.16 -25.85 5.20
CA LYS A 229 -30.56 -25.96 5.65
C LYS A 229 -31.51 -26.36 4.52
N LYS A 230 -31.24 -25.92 3.28
CA LYS A 230 -32.13 -26.12 2.13
C LYS A 230 -31.35 -26.14 0.80
N PRO A 231 -30.47 -27.13 0.59
CA PRO A 231 -29.59 -27.20 -0.59
C PRO A 231 -30.35 -27.24 -1.93
N SER A 232 -31.61 -27.71 -1.93
CA SER A 232 -32.46 -27.71 -3.13
C SER A 232 -32.73 -26.33 -3.71
N LEU A 233 -32.54 -25.24 -2.95
CA LEU A 233 -32.63 -23.88 -3.50
C LEU A 233 -31.44 -23.55 -4.42
N LEU A 234 -30.26 -24.15 -4.21
CA LEU A 234 -29.08 -23.91 -5.04
C LEU A 234 -29.21 -24.52 -6.44
N THR A 235 -30.06 -25.53 -6.60
CA THR A 235 -30.32 -26.22 -7.87
C THR A 235 -31.54 -25.64 -8.61
N THR A 236 -32.17 -24.58 -8.10
CA THR A 236 -33.25 -23.90 -8.81
C THR A 236 -32.71 -23.05 -9.96
N SER A 237 -33.55 -22.77 -10.96
CA SER A 237 -33.16 -21.99 -12.13
C SER A 237 -34.18 -20.90 -12.46
N ILE A 238 -33.68 -19.71 -12.77
CA ILE A 238 -34.42 -18.61 -13.36
C ILE A 238 -34.57 -18.92 -14.86
N THR A 239 -35.78 -18.83 -15.39
CA THR A 239 -36.08 -18.99 -16.82
C THR A 239 -36.88 -17.79 -17.31
N ALA A 240 -37.07 -17.68 -18.63
CA ALA A 240 -37.91 -16.64 -19.22
C ALA A 240 -39.35 -16.65 -18.65
N ASP A 241 -39.88 -17.84 -18.35
CA ASP A 241 -41.23 -18.03 -17.81
C ASP A 241 -41.31 -17.95 -16.28
N ASN A 242 -40.18 -18.15 -15.58
CA ASN A 242 -40.11 -18.13 -14.13
C ASN A 242 -38.91 -17.31 -13.64
N LEU A 243 -39.12 -16.00 -13.51
CA LEU A 243 -38.08 -15.07 -13.08
C LEU A 243 -37.76 -15.12 -11.58
N ASN A 244 -38.60 -15.78 -10.76
CA ASN A 244 -38.46 -15.85 -9.30
C ASN A 244 -38.65 -17.28 -8.78
N PRO A 245 -37.74 -18.22 -9.12
CA PRO A 245 -37.90 -19.64 -8.78
C PRO A 245 -37.83 -19.96 -7.28
N ILE A 246 -37.29 -19.06 -6.46
CA ILE A 246 -37.20 -19.22 -5.00
C ILE A 246 -38.55 -18.90 -4.29
N GLY A 247 -39.48 -18.21 -4.95
CA GLY A 247 -40.77 -17.85 -4.37
C GLY A 247 -40.67 -16.73 -3.32
N ASP A 248 -40.91 -17.04 -2.04
CA ASP A 248 -40.82 -16.09 -0.91
C ASP A 248 -39.36 -15.69 -0.63
N ILE A 249 -38.85 -14.74 -1.42
CA ILE A 249 -37.47 -14.24 -1.29
C ILE A 249 -37.23 -13.57 0.07
N PRO A 250 -38.09 -12.64 0.57
CA PRO A 250 -37.89 -12.03 1.89
C PRO A 250 -37.86 -13.05 3.03
N GLY A 251 -38.78 -14.03 3.03
CA GLY A 251 -38.78 -15.10 4.01
C GLY A 251 -37.56 -16.01 3.89
N THR A 252 -37.12 -16.33 2.66
CA THR A 252 -35.92 -17.11 2.41
C THR A 252 -34.67 -16.41 2.94
N ILE A 253 -34.51 -15.12 2.67
CA ILE A 253 -33.38 -14.34 3.19
C ILE A 253 -33.36 -14.41 4.71
N ARG A 254 -34.49 -14.04 5.35
CA ARG A 254 -34.59 -14.04 6.82
C ARG A 254 -34.23 -15.39 7.44
N GLN A 255 -34.69 -16.51 6.88
CA GLN A 255 -34.40 -17.86 7.38
C GLN A 255 -32.90 -18.22 7.33
N HIS A 256 -32.12 -17.54 6.48
CA HIS A 256 -30.72 -17.83 6.21
C HIS A 256 -29.78 -16.67 6.59
N LEU A 257 -30.24 -15.69 7.37
CA LEU A 257 -29.42 -14.56 7.87
C LEU A 257 -28.67 -14.83 9.17
N THR A 258 -28.80 -16.02 9.77
CA THR A 258 -28.07 -16.36 11.00
C THR A 258 -26.56 -16.24 10.76
N ALA A 259 -25.88 -15.44 11.58
CA ALA A 259 -24.44 -15.21 11.51
C ALA A 259 -23.90 -14.70 12.85
N SER A 260 -22.58 -14.77 12.99
CA SER A 260 -21.83 -14.20 14.11
C SER A 260 -20.83 -13.18 13.59
N LEU A 261 -20.79 -12.02 14.25
CA LEU A 261 -19.72 -11.06 14.09
C LEU A 261 -18.50 -11.55 14.87
N VAL A 262 -17.38 -11.72 14.17
CA VAL A 262 -16.14 -12.25 14.70
C VAL A 262 -15.07 -11.16 14.62
N ARG A 263 -14.59 -10.67 15.77
CA ARG A 263 -13.47 -9.74 15.85
C ARG A 263 -12.24 -10.48 16.38
N ILE A 264 -11.15 -10.39 15.63
CA ILE A 264 -9.83 -10.91 15.98
C ILE A 264 -8.89 -9.73 16.14
N ALA A 265 -8.34 -9.56 17.33
CA ALA A 265 -7.38 -8.50 17.63
C ALA A 265 -6.00 -9.11 17.91
N PHE A 266 -4.98 -8.66 17.19
CA PHE A 266 -3.60 -9.13 17.34
C PHE A 266 -2.91 -8.44 18.54
N GLU A 267 -3.47 -8.58 19.75
CA GLU A 267 -3.03 -7.85 20.95
C GLU A 267 -1.57 -8.15 21.35
N GLY A 268 -1.11 -9.40 21.20
CA GLY A 268 0.30 -9.73 21.43
C GLY A 268 1.24 -9.01 20.46
N HIS A 269 0.81 -8.82 19.21
CA HIS A 269 1.54 -8.06 18.20
C HIS A 269 1.46 -6.55 18.45
N ARG A 270 0.31 -6.05 18.92
CA ARG A 270 0.15 -4.67 19.35
C ARG A 270 1.07 -4.35 20.52
N ALA A 271 1.12 -5.19 21.54
CA ALA A 271 2.02 -5.02 22.68
C ALA A 271 3.50 -5.00 22.23
N LEU A 272 3.84 -5.81 21.22
CA LEU A 272 5.16 -5.83 20.61
C LEU A 272 5.53 -4.50 19.95
N TYR A 273 4.57 -3.92 19.22
CA TYR A 273 4.69 -2.64 18.56
C TYR A 273 4.76 -1.49 19.57
N GLU A 274 3.90 -1.51 20.59
CA GLU A 274 3.80 -0.50 21.64
C GLU A 274 5.01 -0.48 22.58
N SER A 275 5.67 -1.63 22.73
CA SER A 275 6.90 -1.79 23.53
C SER A 275 8.18 -1.60 22.72
N ALA A 276 8.09 -1.26 21.43
CA ALA A 276 9.26 -1.09 20.58
C ALA A 276 10.14 0.07 21.05
N ILE A 277 11.40 -0.23 21.37
CA ILE A 277 12.39 0.74 21.83
C ILE A 277 13.17 1.32 20.63
N ARG A 278 13.11 0.68 19.45
CA ARG A 278 13.87 1.05 18.24
C ARG A 278 12.99 1.05 16.99
N VAL A 279 13.38 1.80 15.95
CA VAL A 279 12.66 1.80 14.65
C VAL A 279 12.61 0.41 14.02
N ASP A 280 13.66 -0.42 14.16
CA ASP A 280 13.69 -1.77 13.62
C ASP A 280 12.84 -2.76 14.41
N ASP A 281 12.76 -2.61 15.73
CA ASP A 281 11.80 -3.38 16.52
C ASP A 281 10.35 -2.97 16.18
N LEU A 282 10.09 -1.67 15.98
CA LEU A 282 8.78 -1.14 15.60
C LEU A 282 8.38 -1.63 14.21
N HIS A 283 9.27 -1.48 13.24
CA HIS A 283 9.01 -1.88 11.86
C HIS A 283 8.96 -3.41 11.73
N GLY A 284 9.87 -4.13 12.39
CA GLY A 284 9.87 -5.58 12.43
C GLY A 284 8.60 -6.15 13.07
N ALA A 285 8.07 -5.51 14.12
CA ALA A 285 6.77 -5.88 14.70
C ALA A 285 5.62 -5.66 13.72
N ARG A 286 5.63 -4.52 13.00
CA ARG A 286 4.61 -4.21 11.98
C ARG A 286 4.65 -5.20 10.82
N GLU A 287 5.81 -5.45 10.23
CA GLU A 287 5.98 -6.39 9.12
C GLU A 287 5.59 -7.82 9.55
N LEU A 288 5.98 -8.24 10.75
CA LEU A 288 5.54 -9.53 11.29
C LEU A 288 4.01 -9.60 11.44
N THR A 289 3.39 -8.53 11.92
CA THR A 289 1.93 -8.44 12.06
C THR A 289 1.26 -8.53 10.68
N ASP A 290 1.75 -7.79 9.70
CA ASP A 290 1.21 -7.78 8.33
C ASP A 290 1.30 -9.17 7.69
N LEU A 291 2.46 -9.83 7.79
CA LEU A 291 2.67 -11.19 7.30
C LEU A 291 1.72 -12.18 7.95
N ILE A 292 1.57 -12.13 9.29
CA ILE A 292 0.65 -13.01 10.02
C ILE A 292 -0.80 -12.71 9.65
N ARG A 293 -1.17 -11.44 9.51
CA ARG A 293 -2.55 -11.02 9.18
C ARG A 293 -2.95 -11.47 7.77
N GLU A 294 -2.07 -11.31 6.77
CA GLU A 294 -2.35 -11.80 5.41
C GLU A 294 -2.41 -13.33 5.35
N ASN A 295 -1.43 -14.03 5.95
CA ASN A 295 -1.46 -15.50 6.02
C ASN A 295 -2.68 -16.01 6.79
N PHE A 296 -3.09 -15.32 7.87
CA PHE A 296 -4.28 -15.65 8.64
C PHE A 296 -5.54 -15.54 7.78
N LYS A 297 -5.71 -14.46 7.01
CA LYS A 297 -6.84 -14.31 6.08
C LYS A 297 -6.89 -15.47 5.10
N GLU A 298 -5.75 -15.85 4.53
CA GLU A 298 -5.66 -16.97 3.57
C GLU A 298 -6.01 -18.31 4.22
N MET A 299 -5.45 -18.61 5.40
CA MET A 299 -5.74 -19.86 6.11
C MET A 299 -7.19 -19.92 6.57
N LEU A 300 -7.75 -18.81 7.06
CA LEU A 300 -9.16 -18.76 7.43
C LEU A 300 -10.06 -19.00 6.21
N ALA A 301 -9.75 -18.40 5.06
CA ALA A 301 -10.49 -18.64 3.83
C ALA A 301 -10.43 -20.12 3.39
N LYS A 302 -9.28 -20.79 3.58
CA LYS A 302 -9.13 -22.24 3.35
C LYS A 302 -9.96 -23.08 4.31
N GLU A 303 -9.93 -22.79 5.61
CA GLU A 303 -10.75 -23.49 6.62
C GLU A 303 -12.25 -23.30 6.35
N LEU A 304 -12.65 -22.12 5.85
CA LEU A 304 -14.01 -21.84 5.41
C LEU A 304 -14.37 -22.45 4.04
N GLY A 305 -13.45 -23.17 3.40
CA GLY A 305 -13.63 -23.84 2.10
C GLY A 305 -13.83 -22.88 0.93
N VAL A 306 -13.25 -21.67 0.99
CA VAL A 306 -13.37 -20.59 0.00
C VAL A 306 -12.04 -19.81 -0.19
N PRO A 307 -10.93 -20.48 -0.55
CA PRO A 307 -9.61 -19.82 -0.67
C PRO A 307 -9.59 -18.62 -1.63
N ASP A 308 -10.43 -18.62 -2.67
CA ASP A 308 -10.53 -17.52 -3.64
C ASP A 308 -11.21 -16.25 -3.08
N LEU A 309 -11.74 -16.30 -1.84
CA LEU A 309 -12.47 -15.22 -1.19
C LEU A 309 -11.68 -14.52 -0.07
N THR A 310 -10.38 -14.81 0.09
CA THR A 310 -9.50 -14.22 1.13
C THR A 310 -9.69 -12.71 1.33
N ASP A 311 -9.72 -11.94 0.23
CA ASP A 311 -9.83 -10.48 0.29
C ASP A 311 -11.28 -9.95 0.32
N PHE A 312 -12.28 -10.82 0.45
CA PHE A 312 -13.70 -10.44 0.36
C PHE A 312 -14.46 -10.60 1.67
N LEU A 313 -14.01 -11.47 2.56
CA LEU A 313 -14.79 -11.87 3.74
C LEU A 313 -14.69 -10.89 4.91
N THR A 314 -13.67 -10.04 4.94
CA THR A 314 -13.42 -9.09 6.02
C THR A 314 -14.33 -7.85 5.88
N ILE A 315 -15.15 -7.56 6.89
CA ILE A 315 -15.97 -6.33 6.96
C ILE A 315 -15.10 -5.11 7.23
N SER A 316 -14.19 -5.24 8.20
CA SER A 316 -13.35 -4.15 8.68
C SER A 316 -11.97 -4.67 9.04
N GLU A 317 -10.95 -3.91 8.69
CA GLU A 317 -9.55 -4.30 8.78
C GLU A 317 -8.72 -3.10 9.22
N SER A 318 -7.89 -3.31 10.24
CA SER A 318 -6.87 -2.38 10.71
C SER A 318 -5.51 -3.10 10.77
N GLN A 319 -4.47 -2.40 11.23
CA GLN A 319 -3.16 -3.01 11.46
C GLN A 319 -3.22 -4.18 12.46
N PHE A 320 -4.08 -4.09 13.47
CA PHE A 320 -4.14 -5.03 14.59
C PHE A 320 -5.52 -5.65 14.79
N ASP A 321 -6.47 -5.42 13.89
CA ASP A 321 -7.83 -5.93 13.99
C ASP A 321 -8.35 -6.45 12.65
N LEU A 322 -9.02 -7.60 12.70
CA LEU A 322 -9.83 -8.13 11.60
C LEU A 322 -11.24 -8.40 12.12
N VAL A 323 -12.26 -7.97 11.36
CA VAL A 323 -13.67 -8.20 11.68
C VAL A 323 -14.35 -8.91 10.53
N TYR A 324 -14.98 -10.04 10.84
CA TYR A 324 -15.72 -10.88 9.90
C TYR A 324 -17.19 -10.99 10.32
N LEU A 325 -18.05 -11.32 9.35
CA LEU A 325 -19.39 -11.84 9.61
C LEU A 325 -19.45 -13.23 9.02
N LEU A 326 -19.48 -14.24 9.88
CA LEU A 326 -19.40 -15.64 9.49
C LEU A 326 -20.74 -16.33 9.75
N PRO A 327 -21.19 -17.23 8.85
CA PRO A 327 -22.31 -18.11 9.16
C PRO A 327 -21.93 -19.03 10.34
N PRO A 328 -22.90 -19.62 11.05
CA PRO A 328 -22.64 -20.72 11.97
C PRO A 328 -21.75 -21.75 11.30
N ALA A 329 -20.91 -22.48 12.04
CA ALA A 329 -20.10 -23.59 11.52
C ALA A 329 -20.58 -24.92 12.10
N ASN A 330 -20.10 -26.05 11.55
CA ASN A 330 -20.40 -27.38 12.12
C ASN A 330 -19.58 -27.65 13.39
N GLU A 331 -18.48 -26.92 13.54
CA GLU A 331 -17.60 -26.88 14.70
C GLU A 331 -17.59 -25.44 15.25
N PRO A 332 -17.11 -25.22 16.50
CA PRO A 332 -16.96 -23.89 17.07
C PRO A 332 -16.11 -22.97 16.17
N LEU A 333 -16.52 -21.71 16.02
CA LEU A 333 -15.77 -20.73 15.22
C LEU A 333 -14.39 -20.46 15.83
N GLU A 334 -14.29 -20.57 17.15
CA GLU A 334 -13.06 -20.47 17.93
C GLU A 334 -12.01 -21.48 17.47
N ASP A 335 -12.41 -22.74 17.24
CA ASP A 335 -11.49 -23.80 16.81
C ASP A 335 -11.00 -23.58 15.37
N ILE A 336 -11.89 -23.10 14.48
CA ILE A 336 -11.53 -22.72 13.10
C ILE A 336 -10.50 -21.60 13.11
N ILE A 337 -10.74 -20.57 13.92
CA ILE A 337 -9.87 -19.39 14.02
C ILE A 337 -8.51 -19.77 14.60
N ASP A 338 -8.49 -20.59 15.65
CA ASP A 338 -7.24 -21.04 16.26
C ASP A 338 -6.39 -21.87 15.30
N ARG A 339 -7.02 -22.79 14.54
CA ARG A 339 -6.31 -23.54 13.49
C ARG A 339 -5.79 -22.62 12.39
N ALA A 340 -6.60 -21.69 11.91
CA ALA A 340 -6.19 -20.73 10.89
C ALA A 340 -4.98 -19.88 11.36
N TYR A 341 -4.98 -19.44 12.61
CA TYR A 341 -3.85 -18.71 13.21
C TYR A 341 -2.59 -19.56 13.33
N ASN A 342 -2.71 -20.78 13.85
CA ASN A 342 -1.57 -21.69 13.98
C ASN A 342 -0.98 -22.05 12.60
N LEU A 343 -1.81 -22.30 11.59
CA LEU A 343 -1.34 -22.54 10.23
C LEU A 343 -0.64 -21.31 9.63
N ALA A 344 -1.17 -20.11 9.87
CA ALA A 344 -0.53 -18.86 9.44
C ALA A 344 0.84 -18.67 10.08
N LEU A 345 0.98 -18.99 11.38
CA LEU A 345 2.27 -18.96 12.07
C LEU A 345 3.28 -19.93 11.43
N VAL A 346 2.87 -21.15 11.07
CA VAL A 346 3.78 -22.11 10.39
C VAL A 346 4.31 -21.53 9.08
N CYS A 347 3.44 -20.94 8.26
CA CYS A 347 3.84 -20.31 7.00
C CYS A 347 4.84 -19.17 7.22
N VAL A 348 4.52 -18.24 8.13
CA VAL A 348 5.38 -17.08 8.43
C VAL A 348 6.73 -17.50 9.02
N VAL A 349 6.76 -18.50 9.90
CA VAL A 349 8.01 -19.04 10.46
C VAL A 349 8.89 -19.61 9.36
N GLN A 350 8.31 -20.41 8.45
CA GLN A 350 9.05 -21.01 7.34
C GLN A 350 9.64 -19.95 6.41
N GLU A 351 8.84 -18.96 6.01
CA GLU A 351 9.30 -17.85 5.17
C GLU A 351 10.41 -17.03 5.85
N THR A 352 10.24 -16.74 7.14
CA THR A 352 11.21 -15.95 7.92
C THR A 352 12.55 -16.69 8.06
N LEU A 353 12.53 -18.01 8.31
CA LEU A 353 13.76 -18.81 8.41
C LEU A 353 14.47 -18.95 7.07
N GLN A 354 13.73 -19.09 5.97
CA GLN A 354 14.33 -19.10 4.63
C GLN A 354 15.07 -17.79 4.33
N GLN A 355 14.53 -16.66 4.76
CA GLN A 355 15.22 -15.37 4.64
C GLN A 355 16.46 -15.30 5.53
N LEU A 356 16.37 -15.81 6.77
CA LEU A 356 17.49 -15.82 7.72
C LEU A 356 18.63 -16.76 7.31
N GLU A 357 18.36 -17.89 6.64
CA GLU A 357 19.35 -18.92 6.29
C GLU A 357 20.51 -18.36 5.45
N ARG A 358 20.26 -17.30 4.66
CA ARG A 358 21.30 -16.58 3.92
C ARG A 358 22.41 -16.06 4.85
N ASP A 359 22.01 -15.55 6.01
CA ASP A 359 22.86 -14.80 6.93
C ASP A 359 23.29 -15.69 8.13
N PHE A 360 22.42 -16.60 8.55
CA PHE A 360 22.60 -17.55 9.65
C PHE A 360 22.53 -19.00 9.12
N PRO A 361 23.66 -19.65 8.79
CA PRO A 361 23.64 -21.02 8.29
C PRO A 361 23.07 -22.01 9.31
N GLN A 362 22.28 -22.98 8.84
CA GLN A 362 21.58 -23.99 9.67
C GLN A 362 20.54 -23.39 10.62
N ILE A 363 20.06 -22.17 10.36
CA ILE A 363 19.02 -21.55 11.21
C ILE A 363 17.66 -22.23 10.99
N THR A 364 17.44 -22.87 9.84
CA THR A 364 16.22 -23.65 9.55
C THR A 364 15.98 -24.78 10.55
N ASP A 365 17.05 -25.32 11.17
CA ASP A 365 16.94 -26.36 12.19
C ASP A 365 16.25 -25.84 13.49
N GLN A 366 16.16 -24.52 13.64
CA GLN A 366 15.49 -23.84 14.76
C GLN A 366 14.00 -23.58 14.50
N GLN A 367 13.38 -24.21 13.50
CA GLN A 367 11.97 -24.00 13.14
C GLN A 367 11.02 -24.17 14.31
N ALA A 368 11.17 -25.25 15.08
CA ALA A 368 10.32 -25.52 16.23
C ALA A 368 10.44 -24.42 17.32
N GLU A 369 11.65 -23.88 17.52
CA GLU A 369 11.90 -22.85 18.52
C GLU A 369 11.35 -21.50 18.08
N LEU A 370 11.53 -21.09 16.82
CA LEU A 370 10.93 -19.85 16.33
C LEU A 370 9.40 -19.92 16.35
N GLN A 371 8.82 -21.05 15.96
CA GLN A 371 7.38 -21.26 16.04
C GLN A 371 6.87 -21.17 17.48
N ARG A 372 7.60 -21.76 18.44
CA ARG A 372 7.28 -21.64 19.86
C ARG A 372 7.28 -20.17 20.29
N GLN A 373 8.34 -19.42 19.98
CA GLN A 373 8.46 -18.00 20.35
C GLN A 373 7.38 -17.13 19.69
N PHE A 374 7.05 -17.34 18.41
CA PHE A 374 5.97 -16.60 17.73
C PHE A 374 4.58 -16.99 18.23
N SER A 375 4.37 -18.24 18.68
CA SER A 375 3.09 -18.67 19.25
C SER A 375 2.75 -18.00 20.59
N GLU A 376 3.73 -17.40 21.26
CA GLU A 376 3.51 -16.58 22.46
C GLU A 376 2.88 -15.21 22.11
N LEU A 377 2.93 -14.79 20.84
CA LEU A 377 2.20 -13.62 20.35
C LEU A 377 0.73 -14.00 20.21
N THR A 378 -0.05 -13.70 21.24
CA THR A 378 -1.48 -14.05 21.31
C THR A 378 -2.37 -13.11 20.50
N TYR A 379 -3.55 -13.61 20.13
CA TYR A 379 -4.66 -12.80 19.62
C TYR A 379 -5.85 -12.85 20.60
N GLY A 380 -6.62 -11.77 20.66
CA GLY A 380 -7.92 -11.71 21.29
C GLY A 380 -9.00 -12.10 20.29
N LEU A 381 -9.98 -12.89 20.73
CA LEU A 381 -11.12 -13.30 19.91
C LEU A 381 -12.43 -12.90 20.59
N ARG A 382 -13.34 -12.36 19.80
CA ARG A 382 -14.72 -12.09 20.23
C ARG A 382 -15.71 -12.53 19.16
N VAL A 383 -16.68 -13.32 19.58
CA VAL A 383 -17.77 -13.82 18.74
C VAL A 383 -19.08 -13.28 19.32
N ILE A 384 -19.81 -12.50 18.52
CA ILE A 384 -21.11 -11.92 18.90
C ILE A 384 -22.14 -12.42 17.89
N GLU A 385 -23.15 -13.16 18.35
CA GLU A 385 -24.26 -13.56 17.49
C GLU A 385 -25.04 -12.33 17.03
N VAL A 386 -25.39 -12.26 15.74
CA VAL A 386 -26.22 -11.19 15.18
C VAL A 386 -27.68 -11.65 15.20
N PRO A 387 -28.56 -11.03 16.02
CA PRO A 387 -29.95 -11.47 16.12
C PRO A 387 -30.69 -11.36 14.79
N VAL A 388 -31.32 -12.46 14.36
CA VAL A 388 -32.21 -12.47 13.20
C VAL A 388 -33.57 -11.89 13.62
N PRO A 389 -34.14 -10.93 12.87
CA PRO A 389 -35.45 -10.34 13.16
C PRO A 389 -36.56 -11.39 13.36
N PRO A 390 -37.48 -11.20 14.33
CA PRO A 390 -38.65 -12.08 14.50
C PRO A 390 -39.57 -12.02 13.27
N LYS A 391 -40.42 -13.06 13.11
CA LYS A 391 -41.38 -13.12 11.99
C LYS A 391 -42.50 -12.14 12.28
N LYS A 392 -42.47 -10.96 11.68
CA LYS A 392 -43.65 -10.10 11.59
C LYS A 392 -44.34 -10.36 10.25
N ILE A 393 -45.60 -10.76 10.31
CA ILE A 393 -46.45 -11.00 9.14
C ILE A 393 -47.36 -9.78 9.02
N VAL A 394 -47.29 -9.07 7.90
CA VAL A 394 -48.23 -8.00 7.54
C VAL A 394 -48.97 -8.49 6.30
N ASP A 395 -50.29 -8.64 6.36
CA ASP A 395 -51.12 -9.11 5.25
C ASP A 395 -50.61 -10.40 4.57
N PHE A 396 -50.20 -11.39 5.38
CA PHE A 396 -49.63 -12.68 4.93
C PHE A 396 -48.28 -12.59 4.19
N ILE A 397 -47.68 -11.41 4.08
CA ILE A 397 -46.39 -11.17 3.44
C ILE A 397 -45.36 -10.76 4.51
N VAL A 398 -44.12 -11.23 4.33
CA VAL A 398 -42.99 -10.83 5.15
C VAL A 398 -42.49 -9.46 4.68
N ASP A 399 -42.59 -8.43 5.53
CA ASP A 399 -42.09 -7.09 5.20
C ASP A 399 -40.57 -7.06 5.22
N PHE A 400 -39.97 -7.01 4.02
CA PHE A 400 -38.53 -6.95 3.86
C PHE A 400 -37.92 -5.65 4.40
N ASN A 401 -38.62 -4.51 4.31
CA ASN A 401 -38.08 -3.24 4.80
C ASN A 401 -37.82 -3.31 6.30
N GLU A 402 -38.76 -3.90 7.06
CA GLU A 402 -38.61 -4.08 8.50
C GLU A 402 -37.52 -5.11 8.83
N ILE A 403 -37.38 -6.20 8.05
CA ILE A 403 -36.25 -7.13 8.21
C ILE A 403 -34.93 -6.42 8.02
N ALA A 404 -34.77 -5.69 6.90
CA ALA A 404 -33.54 -5.00 6.58
C ALA A 404 -33.20 -3.96 7.65
N LYS A 405 -34.19 -3.16 8.05
CA LYS A 405 -34.08 -2.19 9.15
C LYS A 405 -33.61 -2.86 10.46
N GLN A 406 -34.32 -3.88 10.94
CA GLN A 406 -33.95 -4.50 12.22
C GLN A 406 -32.59 -5.21 12.17
N TYR A 407 -32.33 -5.98 11.11
CA TYR A 407 -31.06 -6.69 10.96
C TYR A 407 -29.89 -5.72 10.80
N GLY A 408 -30.07 -4.66 10.00
CA GLY A 408 -29.06 -3.62 9.81
C GLY A 408 -28.68 -2.92 11.11
N HIS A 409 -29.67 -2.61 11.95
CA HIS A 409 -29.45 -2.07 13.29
C HIS A 409 -28.74 -3.08 14.20
N SER A 410 -29.18 -4.34 14.24
CA SER A 410 -28.55 -5.40 15.03
C SER A 410 -27.09 -5.63 14.65
N LEU A 411 -26.77 -5.62 13.35
CA LEU A 411 -25.40 -5.80 12.87
C LEU A 411 -24.52 -4.60 13.24
N LEU A 412 -25.02 -3.38 13.08
CA LEU A 412 -24.30 -2.16 13.48
C LEU A 412 -24.05 -2.13 14.99
N GLN A 413 -25.06 -2.49 15.79
CA GLN A 413 -24.92 -2.57 17.24
C GLN A 413 -23.90 -3.64 17.64
N ALA A 414 -23.96 -4.84 17.05
CA ALA A 414 -22.97 -5.88 17.31
C ALA A 414 -21.54 -5.41 16.96
N TYR A 415 -21.39 -4.63 15.89
CA TYR A 415 -20.11 -4.03 15.53
C TYR A 415 -19.65 -3.00 16.58
N GLN A 416 -20.52 -2.08 17.01
CA GLN A 416 -20.20 -1.10 18.06
C GLN A 416 -19.87 -1.80 19.39
N ASP A 417 -20.68 -2.76 19.81
CA ASP A 417 -20.46 -3.57 21.01
C ASP A 417 -19.11 -4.28 20.96
N SER A 418 -18.68 -4.73 19.76
CA SER A 418 -17.38 -5.36 19.55
C SER A 418 -16.21 -4.40 19.78
N LEU A 419 -16.41 -3.08 19.65
CA LEU A 419 -15.41 -2.02 19.80
C LEU A 419 -15.35 -1.44 21.23
N GLU A 420 -16.48 -1.27 21.91
CA GLU A 420 -16.62 -0.46 23.13
C GLU A 420 -16.14 -1.11 24.45
N TYR A 421 -15.67 -2.37 24.44
CA TYR A 421 -15.35 -3.10 25.68
C TYR A 421 -13.87 -3.47 25.86
N VAL A 422 -13.34 -3.26 27.07
CA VAL A 422 -11.95 -3.55 27.49
C VAL A 422 -11.78 -5.01 27.91
N THR A 423 -10.61 -5.55 27.55
CA THR A 423 -10.14 -6.93 27.67
C THR A 423 -11.02 -7.91 26.91
N PHE A 424 -10.53 -8.29 25.73
CA PHE A 424 -10.85 -9.60 25.16
C PHE A 424 -10.77 -10.62 26.30
N PRO A 425 -11.77 -11.50 26.46
CA PRO A 425 -11.52 -12.71 27.21
C PRO A 425 -10.21 -13.24 26.63
N ARG A 426 -9.21 -13.49 27.48
CA ARG A 426 -8.21 -14.49 27.11
C ARG A 426 -9.05 -15.73 26.87
N HIS A 427 -9.51 -15.94 25.63
CA HIS A 427 -9.71 -17.28 25.15
C HIS A 427 -8.32 -17.85 25.22
N SER A 428 -8.08 -18.42 26.38
CA SER A 428 -7.56 -19.74 26.48
C SER A 428 -6.87 -20.15 25.17
N LEU A 429 -5.55 -19.90 25.11
CA LEU A 429 -4.69 -21.08 24.97
C LEU A 429 -5.38 -22.16 25.78
N PRO A 430 -5.65 -23.35 25.24
CA PRO A 430 -6.31 -24.38 26.03
C PRO A 430 -5.68 -24.39 27.43
N ASP A 431 -6.33 -25.00 28.40
CA ASP A 431 -5.52 -25.71 29.39
C ASP A 431 -4.68 -26.79 28.65
N LYS A 432 -3.83 -26.38 27.68
CA LYS A 432 -2.57 -26.97 27.38
C LYS A 432 -1.98 -26.97 28.76
N PRO A 433 -1.76 -28.16 29.36
CA PRO A 433 -1.05 -28.23 30.62
C PRO A 433 0.10 -27.26 30.49
N SER A 434 0.35 -26.43 31.50
CA SER A 434 1.63 -25.74 31.65
C SER A 434 2.64 -26.67 31.02
N LEU A 435 3.24 -26.29 29.88
CA LEU A 435 4.17 -27.16 29.14
C LEU A 435 4.93 -27.91 30.22
N ALA A 436 4.67 -29.21 30.37
CA ALA A 436 5.12 -29.93 31.54
C ALA A 436 6.64 -29.89 31.44
N GLY A 437 7.26 -28.98 32.19
CA GLY A 437 8.50 -28.32 31.78
C GLY A 437 8.35 -26.81 31.56
N ALA A 438 7.76 -26.08 32.51
CA ALA A 438 8.17 -24.70 32.71
C ALA A 438 9.67 -24.82 33.03
N SER A 439 10.48 -24.67 31.99
CA SER A 439 11.93 -24.62 32.09
C SER A 439 12.26 -23.68 33.23
N GLU A 440 13.20 -24.07 34.10
CA GLU A 440 13.70 -23.21 35.16
C GLU A 440 13.87 -21.78 34.62
N PRO A 441 13.44 -20.75 35.36
CA PRO A 441 13.53 -19.37 34.91
C PRO A 441 14.95 -19.13 34.40
N ILE A 442 15.06 -18.81 33.11
CA ILE A 442 16.34 -18.61 32.46
C ILE A 442 17.02 -17.46 33.22
N SER A 443 18.25 -17.69 33.64
CA SER A 443 18.99 -16.67 34.37
C SER A 443 19.08 -15.37 33.53
N PRO A 444 18.98 -14.18 34.14
CA PRO A 444 18.93 -12.91 33.40
C PRO A 444 20.10 -12.70 32.44
N ASP A 445 21.28 -13.25 32.73
CA ASP A 445 22.48 -13.24 31.89
C ASP A 445 22.38 -14.15 30.64
N LYS A 446 21.41 -15.06 30.61
CA LYS A 446 21.13 -15.97 29.49
C LYS A 446 19.87 -15.61 28.72
N THR A 447 19.25 -14.49 29.06
CA THR A 447 17.96 -14.06 28.52
C THR A 447 18.15 -12.90 27.55
N CYS A 448 17.34 -12.87 26.50
CA CYS A 448 17.32 -11.81 25.51
C CYS A 448 17.10 -10.46 26.20
N GLN A 449 18.01 -9.52 25.95
CA GLN A 449 17.98 -8.19 26.56
C GLN A 449 16.91 -7.27 25.98
N VAL A 450 16.30 -7.65 24.85
CA VAL A 450 15.24 -6.89 24.18
C VAL A 450 13.85 -7.32 24.64
N CYS A 451 13.54 -8.62 24.56
CA CYS A 451 12.22 -9.11 24.95
C CYS A 451 12.14 -9.56 26.42
N GLY A 452 13.27 -9.85 27.07
CA GLY A 452 13.31 -10.34 28.45
C GLY A 452 12.74 -11.76 28.67
N ASN A 453 12.33 -12.46 27.61
CA ASN A 453 11.49 -13.68 27.73
C ASN A 453 12.11 -14.95 27.14
N HIS A 454 13.16 -14.84 26.34
CA HIS A 454 13.67 -15.96 25.53
C HIS A 454 15.17 -16.15 25.70
N PRO A 455 15.69 -17.39 25.53
CA PRO A 455 17.11 -17.64 25.57
C PRO A 455 17.84 -16.87 24.47
N ILE A 456 19.06 -16.45 24.77
CA ILE A 456 19.96 -15.83 23.81
C ILE A 456 20.24 -16.83 22.67
N LEU A 457 20.18 -16.34 21.44
CA LEU A 457 20.50 -17.13 20.27
C LEU A 457 22.01 -17.37 20.20
N THR A 458 22.40 -18.63 20.06
CA THR A 458 23.81 -19.07 19.94
C THR A 458 24.04 -19.80 18.62
N PRO A 459 25.26 -19.75 18.05
CA PRO A 459 25.57 -20.49 16.83
C PRO A 459 25.49 -22.01 17.06
N PRO A 460 24.95 -22.79 16.11
CA PRO A 460 24.98 -24.24 16.19
C PRO A 460 26.40 -24.81 16.39
N GLU A 461 26.54 -25.82 17.26
CA GLU A 461 27.84 -26.35 17.70
C GLU A 461 28.69 -26.89 16.53
N GLY A 462 28.04 -27.49 15.52
CA GLY A 462 28.66 -28.14 14.37
C GLY A 462 29.13 -27.20 13.24
N LEU A 463 29.01 -25.88 13.38
CA LEU A 463 29.47 -24.94 12.36
C LEU A 463 31.00 -24.87 12.30
N SER A 464 31.55 -24.79 11.09
CA SER A 464 32.98 -24.49 10.88
C SER A 464 33.34 -23.09 11.38
N ASP A 465 34.60 -22.84 11.73
CA ASP A 465 35.04 -21.54 12.25
C ASP A 465 34.69 -20.36 11.33
N ALA A 466 34.80 -20.55 10.01
CA ALA A 466 34.42 -19.53 9.03
C ALA A 466 32.90 -19.23 9.08
N LYS A 467 32.06 -20.27 9.21
CA LYS A 467 30.61 -20.10 9.37
C LYS A 467 30.25 -19.50 10.72
N LYS A 468 30.93 -19.88 11.82
CA LYS A 468 30.77 -19.27 13.15
C LYS A 468 31.11 -17.79 13.14
N ARG A 469 32.21 -17.39 12.47
CA ARG A 469 32.56 -15.96 12.29
C ARG A 469 31.53 -15.21 11.46
N LYS A 470 31.03 -15.80 10.38
CA LYS A 470 29.94 -15.21 9.58
C LYS A 470 28.68 -15.03 10.43
N TRP A 471 28.28 -16.08 11.14
CA TRP A 471 27.13 -16.10 12.03
C TRP A 471 27.25 -15.02 13.10
N GLN A 472 28.40 -14.96 13.78
CA GLN A 472 28.70 -13.96 14.80
C GLN A 472 28.62 -12.54 14.22
N ARG A 473 29.16 -12.30 13.02
CA ARG A 473 29.08 -10.99 12.35
C ARG A 473 27.64 -10.55 12.08
N TYR A 474 26.75 -11.45 11.68
CA TYR A 474 25.33 -11.13 11.44
C TYR A 474 24.51 -11.04 12.73
N TYR A 475 24.84 -11.83 13.73
CA TYR A 475 24.23 -11.72 15.05
C TYR A 475 24.58 -10.36 15.69
N GLU A 476 25.86 -10.01 15.63
CA GLU A 476 26.38 -8.70 16.00
C GLU A 476 25.78 -7.56 15.20
N TYR A 477 25.39 -7.82 13.95
CA TYR A 477 24.71 -6.88 13.10
C TYR A 477 23.25 -6.62 13.55
N ALA A 478 22.58 -7.66 14.06
CA ALA A 478 21.23 -7.52 14.60
C ALA A 478 21.21 -6.82 15.98
N GLY A 479 22.30 -6.89 16.75
CA GLY A 479 22.45 -6.30 18.09
C GLY A 479 22.95 -4.85 18.10
N HIS A 480 22.55 -4.07 19.11
CA HIS A 480 23.09 -2.74 19.39
C HIS A 480 24.32 -2.79 20.32
N ILE A 481 25.15 -1.74 20.33
CA ILE A 481 26.09 -1.46 21.44
C ILE A 481 25.41 -0.42 22.35
N PHE A 482 24.77 -0.85 23.43
CA PHE A 482 24.15 0.04 24.41
C PHE A 482 24.99 0.05 25.68
N ARG A 483 25.46 1.22 26.13
CA ARG A 483 26.26 1.36 27.37
C ARG A 483 27.44 0.38 27.42
N GLU A 484 28.28 0.45 26.39
CA GLU A 484 29.54 -0.31 26.26
C GLU A 484 29.41 -1.83 26.05
N ASN A 485 28.21 -2.41 26.10
CA ASN A 485 27.98 -3.83 25.88
C ASN A 485 27.07 -4.10 24.69
N ARG A 486 27.36 -5.18 23.95
CA ARG A 486 26.53 -5.61 22.83
C ARG A 486 25.28 -6.31 23.33
N GLU A 487 24.14 -5.96 22.74
CA GLU A 487 22.86 -6.60 23.01
C GLU A 487 22.94 -8.11 22.73
N GLN A 488 22.38 -8.89 23.64
CA GLN A 488 22.18 -10.32 23.44
C GLN A 488 20.71 -10.59 23.10
N LEU A 489 20.48 -11.17 21.91
CA LEU A 489 19.19 -11.30 21.28
C LEU A 489 18.75 -12.76 21.20
N CYS A 490 17.45 -13.02 21.31
CA CYS A 490 16.85 -14.31 20.96
C CYS A 490 16.54 -14.41 19.46
N LEU A 491 16.16 -15.61 19.03
CA LEU A 491 15.79 -15.93 17.65
C LEU A 491 14.66 -15.04 17.11
N SER A 492 13.59 -14.83 17.88
CA SER A 492 12.46 -13.97 17.50
C SER A 492 12.87 -12.51 17.32
N CYS A 493 13.73 -11.97 18.19
CA CYS A 493 14.22 -10.60 18.04
C CYS A 493 15.11 -10.45 16.80
N VAL A 494 16.01 -11.41 16.56
CA VAL A 494 16.82 -11.44 15.33
C VAL A 494 15.92 -11.53 14.10
N ALA A 495 14.94 -12.43 14.09
CA ALA A 495 14.00 -12.61 12.99
C ALA A 495 13.27 -11.32 12.62
N ARG A 496 12.65 -10.64 13.59
CA ARG A 496 11.95 -9.36 13.36
C ARG A 496 12.87 -8.27 12.83
N ARG A 497 14.07 -8.14 13.41
CA ARG A 497 15.04 -7.14 12.97
C ARG A 497 15.53 -7.45 11.55
N THR A 498 15.69 -8.72 11.18
CA THR A 498 15.99 -9.11 9.80
C THR A 498 14.86 -8.79 8.84
N LEU A 499 13.58 -8.99 9.21
CA LEU A 499 12.44 -8.55 8.39
C LEU A 499 12.49 -7.04 8.09
N SER A 500 12.93 -6.25 9.06
CA SER A 500 13.03 -4.79 8.94
C SER A 500 14.29 -4.27 8.21
N HIS A 501 15.32 -5.12 8.08
CA HIS A 501 16.70 -4.74 7.77
C HIS A 501 16.87 -3.98 6.43
N GLY A 502 16.17 -4.36 5.37
CA GLY A 502 16.23 -3.68 4.07
C GLY A 502 15.27 -2.51 3.92
N ALA A 503 14.25 -2.44 4.78
CA ALA A 503 13.13 -1.51 4.63
C ALA A 503 13.34 -0.22 5.40
N ILE A 504 13.97 -0.25 6.59
CA ILE A 504 14.34 0.97 7.33
C ILE A 504 15.33 1.81 6.52
N ALA A 505 16.25 1.16 5.81
CA ALA A 505 17.16 1.84 4.91
C ALA A 505 16.40 2.71 3.90
N LYS A 506 15.32 2.20 3.28
CA LYS A 506 14.67 2.88 2.15
C LYS A 506 13.41 3.66 2.51
N LYS A 507 12.81 3.41 3.67
CA LYS A 507 11.44 3.85 3.99
C LYS A 507 11.31 4.55 5.35
N MET A 508 12.42 4.91 6.01
CA MET A 508 12.32 5.52 7.34
C MET A 508 11.51 6.83 7.34
N ASP A 509 11.68 7.65 6.30
CA ASP A 509 10.86 8.86 6.08
C ASP A 509 9.37 8.49 5.98
N GLU A 510 9.01 7.58 5.07
CA GLU A 510 7.62 7.10 4.90
C GLU A 510 7.02 6.48 6.17
N ILE A 511 7.84 5.82 7.00
CA ILE A 511 7.39 5.12 8.20
C ILE A 511 7.16 6.10 9.36
N VAL A 512 8.15 6.96 9.65
CA VAL A 512 8.16 7.77 10.88
C VAL A 512 7.63 9.18 10.64
N HIS A 513 7.94 9.84 9.51
CA HIS A 513 7.41 11.19 9.26
C HIS A 513 5.89 11.18 9.16
N ALA A 514 5.29 10.13 8.59
CA ALA A 514 3.84 9.98 8.53
C ALA A 514 3.17 9.90 9.91
N MET A 515 3.92 9.62 10.98
CA MET A 515 3.40 9.56 12.34
C MET A 515 3.31 10.92 13.02
N PHE A 516 3.94 11.96 12.46
CA PHE A 516 3.98 13.30 13.02
C PHE A 516 3.32 14.31 12.09
N LYS A 517 2.62 15.28 12.67
CA LYS A 517 2.11 16.46 11.97
C LYS A 517 2.45 17.73 12.76
N PRO A 518 2.66 18.88 12.09
CA PRO A 518 2.79 20.15 12.77
C PRO A 518 1.56 20.43 13.64
N ASP A 519 1.76 20.99 14.82
CA ASP A 519 0.68 21.54 15.63
C ASP A 519 0.27 22.90 15.05
N GLU A 520 -0.92 22.96 14.45
CA GLU A 520 -1.45 24.19 13.85
C GLU A 520 -1.65 25.32 14.88
N THR A 521 -1.75 24.98 16.16
CA THR A 521 -1.98 25.95 17.25
C THR A 521 -0.69 26.42 17.93
N ARG A 522 0.41 25.66 17.79
CA ARG A 522 1.68 25.95 18.45
C ARG A 522 2.84 25.83 17.45
N PRO A 523 3.48 26.96 17.05
CA PRO A 523 4.64 26.89 16.18
C PRO A 523 5.78 26.10 16.84
N ASN A 524 6.55 25.36 16.03
CA ASN A 524 7.66 24.50 16.45
C ASN A 524 7.27 23.31 17.35
N VAL A 525 5.98 22.99 17.42
CA VAL A 525 5.49 21.78 18.07
C VAL A 525 4.98 20.84 16.99
N TRP A 526 5.39 19.58 17.09
CA TRP A 526 4.89 18.48 16.29
C TRP A 526 4.09 17.55 17.18
N GLN A 527 2.99 17.03 16.68
CA GLN A 527 2.11 16.11 17.40
C GLN A 527 1.98 14.81 16.63
N ALA A 528 1.77 13.73 17.36
CA ALA A 528 1.38 12.45 16.82
C ALA A 528 0.08 12.61 16.04
N VAL A 529 0.01 11.91 14.93
CA VAL A 529 -1.22 11.87 14.15
C VAL A 529 -2.29 11.09 14.94
N SER A 530 -3.40 11.75 15.26
CA SER A 530 -4.54 11.14 15.96
C SER A 530 -5.23 10.13 15.05
N HIS A 531 -5.41 8.90 15.53
CA HIS A 531 -5.90 7.79 14.71
C HIS A 531 -7.41 7.89 14.44
N THR A 532 -7.78 8.38 13.25
CA THR A 532 -9.13 8.21 12.64
C THR A 532 -9.09 7.26 11.43
N GLY A 533 -8.05 6.45 11.32
CA GLY A 533 -7.90 5.44 10.26
C GLY A 533 -7.45 5.96 8.89
N ARG A 534 -7.12 7.25 8.73
CA ARG A 534 -6.66 7.83 7.45
C ARG A 534 -5.18 8.25 7.41
N ASP A 535 -4.58 8.62 8.54
CA ASP A 535 -3.38 9.48 8.51
C ASP A 535 -2.08 8.80 9.00
N GLY A 536 -2.03 7.46 9.07
CA GLY A 536 -0.82 6.71 9.45
C GLY A 536 -1.00 5.85 10.71
N PRO A 537 -0.02 4.96 10.99
CA PRO A 537 -0.05 4.14 12.21
C PRO A 537 0.16 5.02 13.46
N PRO A 538 -0.54 4.75 14.57
CA PRO A 538 -0.35 5.50 15.81
C PRO A 538 1.07 5.31 16.34
N LEU A 539 1.65 6.34 16.95
CA LEU A 539 2.90 6.20 17.69
C LEU A 539 2.68 5.28 18.91
N PRO A 540 3.59 4.30 19.15
CA PRO A 540 3.66 3.56 20.40
C PRO A 540 3.56 4.50 21.62
N PRO A 541 2.81 4.14 22.68
CA PRO A 541 2.67 4.97 23.89
C PRO A 541 3.99 5.31 24.59
N LEU A 542 5.03 4.48 24.43
CA LEU A 542 6.37 4.75 24.95
C LEU A 542 7.09 5.86 24.18
N LEU A 543 6.61 6.24 22.99
CA LEU A 543 7.10 7.38 22.22
C LEU A 543 6.25 8.60 22.57
N GLN A 544 6.89 9.74 22.82
CA GLN A 544 6.15 10.95 23.20
C GLN A 544 5.22 11.40 22.07
N PRO A 545 3.90 11.57 22.32
CA PRO A 545 2.95 11.97 21.29
C PRO A 545 3.08 13.43 20.90
N VAL A 546 3.96 14.20 21.55
CA VAL A 546 4.24 15.59 21.23
C VAL A 546 5.75 15.80 21.28
N VAL A 547 6.28 16.47 20.27
CA VAL A 547 7.67 16.86 20.12
C VAL A 547 7.71 18.37 20.05
N ALA A 548 8.10 19.02 21.15
CA ALA A 548 8.44 20.44 21.15
C ALA A 548 9.90 20.60 20.72
N LEU A 549 10.14 21.50 19.77
CA LEU A 549 11.47 21.80 19.24
C LEU A 549 11.83 23.25 19.56
N THR A 550 13.06 23.47 20.04
CA THR A 550 13.62 24.81 20.20
C THR A 550 14.28 25.22 18.88
N GLY A 551 13.85 26.34 18.30
CA GLY A 551 14.32 26.78 16.97
C GLY A 551 15.79 27.19 16.90
N ASP A 552 16.43 27.37 18.05
CA ASP A 552 17.79 27.90 18.16
C ASP A 552 18.85 26.81 18.42
N GLU A 553 18.45 25.60 18.79
CA GLU A 553 19.37 24.53 19.17
C GLU A 553 19.30 23.41 18.13
N GLY A 554 20.37 23.19 17.39
CA GLY A 554 20.55 22.02 16.51
C GLY A 554 20.64 20.69 17.25
N GLU A 555 20.13 20.62 18.48
CA GLU A 555 20.26 19.49 19.40
C GLU A 555 19.38 18.33 18.92
N LEU A 556 20.00 17.14 18.85
CA LEU A 556 19.31 15.90 18.57
C LEU A 556 18.53 15.49 19.82
N ILE A 557 17.20 15.52 19.73
CA ILE A 557 16.33 15.08 20.82
C ILE A 557 16.06 13.59 20.68
N ASP A 558 16.44 12.82 21.70
CA ASP A 558 16.11 11.40 21.81
C ASP A 558 14.61 11.20 22.11
N ARG A 559 13.94 10.41 21.27
CA ARG A 559 12.54 10.00 21.44
C ARG A 559 12.38 8.49 21.61
N GLY A 560 13.44 7.77 21.98
CA GLY A 560 13.46 6.33 22.18
C GLY A 560 13.77 5.58 20.89
N ALA A 561 12.79 5.49 19.98
CA ALA A 561 12.98 4.76 18.72
C ALA A 561 13.75 5.56 17.67
N PHE A 562 13.73 6.89 17.74
CA PHE A 562 14.42 7.79 16.82
C PHE A 562 14.90 9.05 17.54
N PHE A 563 15.92 9.70 16.99
CA PHE A 563 16.28 11.07 17.31
C PHE A 563 15.61 12.03 16.34
N ILE A 564 15.24 13.22 16.82
CA ILE A 564 14.61 14.27 16.00
C ILE A 564 15.35 15.58 16.22
N ARG A 565 15.53 16.37 15.16
CA ARG A 565 15.88 17.79 15.25
C ARG A 565 15.19 18.61 14.16
N CYS A 566 15.22 19.93 14.27
CA CYS A 566 14.79 20.83 13.18
C CYS A 566 15.73 20.68 11.97
N ARG A 567 15.18 20.72 10.76
CA ARG A 567 15.96 20.56 9.54
C ARG A 567 16.91 21.75 9.34
N ARG A 568 18.17 21.51 8.97
CA ARG A 568 19.11 22.58 8.65
C ARG A 568 18.95 23.02 7.20
N LYS A 569 18.68 24.30 6.94
CA LYS A 569 18.64 24.92 5.60
C LYS A 569 19.56 26.15 5.60
N GLY A 570 20.47 26.28 4.62
CA GLY A 570 21.25 27.51 4.43
C GLY A 570 21.94 28.09 5.69
N GLY A 571 22.44 27.23 6.59
CA GLY A 571 23.10 27.64 7.84
C GLY A 571 22.18 27.92 9.04
N HIS A 572 20.85 27.90 8.88
CA HIS A 572 19.84 28.06 9.94
C HIS A 572 19.00 26.79 10.12
N PHE A 573 18.24 26.69 11.22
CA PHE A 573 17.31 25.59 11.48
C PHE A 573 15.87 26.00 11.14
N ASP A 574 15.17 25.14 10.41
CA ASP A 574 13.78 25.27 10.01
C ASP A 574 12.96 24.19 10.73
N CYS A 575 12.17 24.59 11.72
CA CYS A 575 11.35 23.67 12.52
C CYS A 575 9.98 23.36 11.89
N SER A 576 9.69 23.89 10.70
CA SER A 576 8.56 23.46 9.87
C SER A 576 8.83 22.14 9.15
N GLU A 577 10.07 21.64 9.20
CA GLU A 577 10.49 20.36 8.68
C GLU A 577 11.41 19.64 9.68
N LEU A 578 11.32 18.31 9.74
CA LEU A 578 12.15 17.50 10.64
C LEU A 578 13.28 16.78 9.88
N ASP A 579 14.39 16.59 10.58
CA ASP A 579 15.29 15.48 10.31
C ASP A 579 15.03 14.40 11.38
N ILE A 580 14.65 13.20 10.94
CA ILE A 580 14.45 12.04 11.81
C ILE A 580 15.59 11.05 11.56
N PHE A 581 16.28 10.68 12.62
CA PHE A 581 17.36 9.70 12.62
C PHE A 581 16.88 8.50 13.41
N PRO A 582 17.10 7.25 12.98
CA PRO A 582 16.73 6.14 13.84
C PRO A 582 17.67 6.10 15.03
N THR A 583 17.24 5.59 16.17
CA THR A 583 18.19 5.19 17.22
C THR A 583 19.02 3.97 16.81
N THR A 584 18.75 3.40 15.63
CA THR A 584 19.59 2.39 15.02
C THR A 584 20.85 3.02 14.43
N THR A 585 21.98 2.51 14.89
CA THR A 585 23.33 2.74 14.37
C THR A 585 23.58 1.96 13.07
N TYR A 586 22.61 1.93 12.14
CA TYR A 586 22.70 1.12 10.91
C TYR A 586 23.98 1.42 10.09
N PRO A 587 24.37 2.69 9.91
CA PRO A 587 25.66 3.00 9.32
C PRO A 587 26.69 3.36 10.37
N ALA A 588 26.53 3.07 11.66
CA ALA A 588 27.54 3.54 12.62
C ALA A 588 28.81 2.68 12.60
N ASP A 589 29.91 3.33 12.97
CA ASP A 589 31.18 2.65 13.22
C ASP A 589 31.09 1.73 14.46
N ALA A 590 32.21 1.07 14.78
CA ALA A 590 32.29 0.18 15.95
C ALA A 590 32.02 0.87 17.30
N ASN A 591 32.05 2.20 17.35
CA ASN A 591 31.82 3.02 18.54
C ASN A 591 30.43 3.69 18.53
N GLY A 592 29.61 3.45 17.50
CA GLY A 592 28.29 4.05 17.37
C GLY A 592 28.26 5.45 16.73
N ASN A 593 29.36 5.91 16.13
CA ASN A 593 29.42 7.20 15.46
C ASN A 593 28.94 7.12 14.01
N VAL A 594 28.18 8.12 13.57
CA VAL A 594 27.66 8.27 12.20
C VAL A 594 27.98 9.66 11.66
N VAL A 595 28.19 9.76 10.35
CA VAL A 595 28.34 11.03 9.65
C VAL A 595 27.15 11.24 8.72
N LEU A 596 26.58 12.45 8.73
CA LEU A 596 25.54 12.85 7.79
C LEU A 596 26.17 13.52 6.55
N LEU A 597 26.13 12.82 5.43
CA LEU A 597 26.43 13.38 4.12
C LEU A 597 25.15 14.01 3.54
N ALA A 598 25.11 15.34 3.45
CA ALA A 598 24.01 16.09 2.86
C ALA A 598 24.50 16.83 1.60
N LEU A 599 23.91 16.52 0.45
CA LEU A 599 24.17 17.20 -0.81
C LEU A 599 22.91 17.92 -1.27
N GLN A 600 23.06 19.20 -1.58
CA GLN A 600 22.00 20.01 -2.18
C GLN A 600 22.64 20.98 -3.19
N PRO A 601 22.06 21.16 -4.39
CA PRO A 601 22.53 22.18 -5.31
C PRO A 601 22.24 23.57 -4.75
N ALA A 602 23.21 24.48 -4.87
CA ALA A 602 22.98 25.88 -4.55
C ALA A 602 21.90 26.46 -5.48
N GLU A 603 20.83 27.00 -4.89
CA GLU A 603 19.66 27.52 -5.62
C GLU A 603 20.08 28.56 -6.68
N LYS A 604 20.98 29.47 -6.31
CA LYS A 604 21.54 30.48 -7.24
C LYS A 604 22.27 29.83 -8.42
N SER A 605 22.95 28.70 -8.23
CA SER A 605 23.71 28.01 -9.28
C SER A 605 22.83 27.19 -10.22
N LEU A 606 21.70 26.67 -9.75
CA LEU A 606 20.66 26.05 -10.60
C LEU A 606 20.11 27.04 -11.61
N PHE A 607 19.94 28.29 -11.21
CA PHE A 607 19.38 29.37 -12.04
C PHE A 607 20.43 30.28 -12.69
N ALA A 608 21.72 30.14 -12.38
CA ALA A 608 22.77 30.95 -12.98
C ALA A 608 23.15 30.47 -14.40
N THR A 609 23.41 31.43 -15.29
CA THR A 609 24.18 31.21 -16.51
C THR A 609 25.60 30.76 -16.11
N TYR A 610 26.16 29.78 -16.81
CA TYR A 610 27.41 29.11 -16.45
C TYR A 610 28.58 30.07 -16.18
N VAL A 611 29.33 29.85 -15.09
CA VAL A 611 30.59 30.55 -14.75
C VAL A 611 31.80 29.98 -15.52
N TYR A 612 31.58 28.96 -16.37
CA TYR A 612 32.65 28.35 -17.18
C TYR A 612 33.25 29.32 -18.18
N ASP A 613 32.57 30.39 -18.60
CA ASP A 613 33.13 31.33 -19.58
C ASP A 613 34.40 32.01 -19.07
N ASP A 614 34.48 32.31 -17.77
CA ASP A 614 35.67 32.89 -17.15
C ASP A 614 36.78 31.84 -16.93
N ALA A 615 36.43 30.61 -16.54
CA ALA A 615 37.39 29.51 -16.40
C ALA A 615 37.94 29.04 -17.77
N ILE A 616 37.10 29.04 -18.81
CA ILE A 616 37.46 28.80 -20.21
C ILE A 616 38.30 29.97 -20.74
N GLY A 617 38.03 31.21 -20.32
CA GLY A 617 38.86 32.38 -20.61
C GLY A 617 40.27 32.26 -20.03
N GLN A 618 40.39 31.74 -18.81
CA GLN A 618 41.69 31.50 -18.16
C GLN A 618 42.43 30.30 -18.77
N SER A 619 41.74 29.23 -19.17
CA SER A 619 42.37 28.09 -19.84
C SER A 619 42.79 28.38 -21.28
N LYS A 620 42.04 29.22 -22.01
CA LYS A 620 42.41 29.73 -23.34
C LYS A 620 43.76 30.46 -23.36
N ALA A 621 44.16 31.10 -22.28
CA ALA A 621 45.44 31.79 -22.20
C ALA A 621 46.67 30.85 -22.14
N GLN A 622 46.45 29.54 -21.93
CA GLN A 622 47.52 28.54 -21.80
C GLN A 622 47.52 27.50 -22.94
N ILE A 623 46.60 27.59 -23.90
CA ILE A 623 46.43 26.59 -24.95
C ILE A 623 46.84 27.19 -26.31
N ASP A 624 47.72 26.48 -27.01
CA ASP A 624 48.19 26.82 -28.35
C ASP A 624 47.03 26.78 -29.36
N GLU A 625 46.72 27.95 -29.94
CA GLU A 625 45.63 28.17 -30.89
C GLU A 625 45.80 27.44 -32.24
N SER A 626 46.91 26.71 -32.44
CA SER A 626 47.21 26.01 -33.70
C SER A 626 46.49 24.68 -33.91
N LEU A 627 45.70 24.18 -32.95
CA LEU A 627 44.94 22.94 -33.09
C LEU A 627 43.65 23.13 -33.93
N PRO A 628 43.54 22.52 -35.12
CA PRO A 628 42.41 22.70 -36.06
C PRO A 628 41.03 22.31 -35.48
N GLU A 629 41.03 21.50 -34.42
CA GLU A 629 39.84 20.92 -33.80
C GLU A 629 38.99 21.94 -33.01
N TYR A 630 39.59 23.05 -32.57
CA TYR A 630 38.86 24.10 -31.82
C TYR A 630 37.96 24.95 -32.74
N LYS A 631 38.44 25.23 -33.96
CA LYS A 631 37.68 25.97 -34.99
C LYS A 631 36.45 25.18 -35.45
N PHE A 632 36.61 23.86 -35.59
CA PHE A 632 35.51 22.93 -35.89
C PHE A 632 34.45 22.89 -34.77
N TRP A 633 34.84 22.98 -33.50
CA TRP A 633 33.92 22.96 -32.36
C TRP A 633 33.08 24.24 -32.25
N GLN A 634 33.69 25.42 -32.44
CA GLN A 634 32.94 26.67 -32.48
C GLN A 634 31.98 26.71 -33.67
N GLU A 635 32.40 26.26 -34.85
CA GLU A 635 31.53 26.21 -36.04
C GLU A 635 30.39 25.20 -35.87
N THR A 636 30.64 24.03 -35.25
CA THR A 636 29.61 23.01 -35.01
C THR A 636 28.60 23.46 -33.95
N PHE A 637 29.05 24.12 -32.88
CA PHE A 637 28.18 24.64 -31.83
C PHE A 637 27.33 25.82 -32.32
N VAL A 638 27.90 26.73 -33.11
CA VAL A 638 27.17 27.83 -33.76
C VAL A 638 26.16 27.29 -34.76
N ASN A 639 26.52 26.25 -35.53
CA ASN A 639 25.60 25.61 -36.48
C ASN A 639 24.45 24.87 -35.78
N PHE A 640 24.71 24.15 -34.68
CA PHE A 640 23.67 23.51 -33.88
C PHE A 640 22.70 24.54 -33.28
N HIS A 641 23.23 25.63 -32.72
CA HIS A 641 22.43 26.72 -32.16
C HIS A 641 21.59 27.43 -33.22
N ASN A 642 22.13 27.64 -34.44
CA ASN A 642 21.40 28.25 -35.55
C ASN A 642 20.32 27.32 -36.12
N LYS A 643 20.58 26.00 -36.18
CA LYS A 643 19.61 25.01 -36.66
C LYS A 643 18.38 24.89 -35.75
N VAL A 644 18.59 24.89 -34.43
CA VAL A 644 17.51 24.92 -33.43
C VAL A 644 16.71 26.24 -33.49
N LYS A 645 17.36 27.33 -33.89
CA LYS A 645 16.73 28.65 -34.08
C LYS A 645 15.94 28.77 -35.40
N GLU A 646 16.31 28.01 -36.43
CA GLU A 646 15.72 28.08 -37.77
C GLU A 646 14.63 27.01 -38.03
N GLU A 647 14.74 25.81 -37.45
CA GLU A 647 13.87 24.66 -37.78
C GLU A 647 12.69 24.45 -36.81
N GLY A 648 12.67 25.13 -35.66
CA GLY A 648 11.44 25.44 -34.94
C GLY A 648 10.55 24.30 -34.39
N ASP A 649 11.00 23.08 -34.12
CA ASP A 649 10.27 22.19 -33.17
C ASP A 649 11.13 21.06 -32.55
N ALA A 650 11.11 21.02 -31.21
CA ALA A 650 11.05 19.79 -30.41
C ALA A 650 9.60 19.66 -29.93
N PRO A 651 8.94 18.48 -30.00
CA PRO A 651 7.50 18.37 -29.83
C PRO A 651 7.05 18.91 -28.47
N ALA A 652 6.03 19.76 -28.56
CA ALA A 652 5.57 20.68 -27.56
C ALA A 652 4.21 20.23 -27.03
N GLU A 653 4.05 20.08 -25.72
CA GLU A 653 2.80 20.60 -25.11
C GLU A 653 2.87 21.02 -23.64
N PRO A 654 3.93 20.72 -22.85
CA PRO A 654 4.21 21.53 -21.66
C PRO A 654 5.36 22.53 -21.84
N ILE A 655 6.23 22.35 -22.86
CA ILE A 655 7.47 23.14 -23.02
C ILE A 655 7.21 24.51 -23.66
N ARG A 656 6.03 24.74 -24.27
CA ARG A 656 5.71 25.99 -24.98
C ARG A 656 5.61 27.24 -24.09
N HIS A 657 5.62 27.10 -22.77
CA HIS A 657 5.64 28.25 -21.85
C HIS A 657 6.93 28.36 -21.02
N VAL A 658 7.92 27.54 -21.35
CA VAL A 658 9.14 27.37 -20.57
C VAL A 658 10.29 27.99 -21.37
N LYS A 659 10.66 29.24 -21.02
CA LYS A 659 11.83 29.95 -21.61
C LYS A 659 13.03 28.99 -21.66
N PRO A 660 13.88 28.97 -22.71
CA PRO A 660 15.02 28.03 -22.86
C PRO A 660 15.90 27.84 -21.61
N HIS A 661 15.95 28.85 -20.75
CA HIS A 661 16.54 28.77 -19.43
C HIS A 661 15.95 27.64 -18.55
N LEU A 662 14.63 27.48 -18.51
CA LEU A 662 13.96 26.50 -17.66
C LEU A 662 14.04 25.07 -18.24
N ALA A 663 14.18 24.90 -19.56
CA ALA A 663 14.57 23.60 -20.13
C ALA A 663 15.97 23.15 -19.68
N ARG A 664 16.93 24.09 -19.64
CA ARG A 664 18.27 23.84 -19.09
C ARG A 664 18.26 23.57 -17.59
N VAL A 665 17.38 24.22 -16.84
CA VAL A 665 17.17 23.92 -15.41
C VAL A 665 16.67 22.49 -15.26
N MET A 666 15.68 22.06 -16.04
CA MET A 666 15.17 20.67 -15.99
C MET A 666 16.24 19.64 -16.36
N GLU A 667 17.10 19.93 -17.34
CA GLU A 667 18.24 19.08 -17.68
C GLU A 667 19.23 18.97 -16.52
N ARG A 668 19.58 20.08 -15.85
CA ARG A 668 20.42 20.09 -14.65
C ARG A 668 19.81 19.26 -13.52
N MET A 669 18.50 19.37 -13.30
CA MET A 669 17.79 18.56 -12.31
C MET A 669 17.90 17.06 -12.62
N ALA A 670 17.76 16.67 -13.90
CA ALA A 670 17.88 15.29 -14.33
C ALA A 670 19.29 14.72 -14.10
N TRP A 671 20.34 15.48 -14.42
CA TRP A 671 21.73 15.06 -14.18
C TRP A 671 22.05 14.88 -12.69
N ILE A 672 21.58 15.80 -11.84
CA ILE A 672 21.74 15.69 -10.38
C ILE A 672 21.03 14.45 -9.85
N LYS A 673 19.84 14.13 -10.37
CA LYS A 673 19.12 12.91 -10.02
C LYS A 673 19.92 11.65 -10.40
N THR A 674 20.43 11.58 -11.62
CA THR A 674 21.28 10.47 -12.07
C THR A 674 22.53 10.32 -11.21
N PHE A 675 23.16 11.44 -10.83
CA PHE A 675 24.29 11.45 -9.91
C PHE A 675 23.94 10.86 -8.54
N TYR A 676 22.81 11.24 -7.94
CA TYR A 676 22.37 10.70 -6.66
C TYR A 676 22.14 9.19 -6.71
N GLU A 677 21.51 8.70 -7.78
CA GLU A 677 21.29 7.26 -8.02
C GLU A 677 22.63 6.52 -8.15
N ALA A 678 23.56 7.05 -8.95
CA ALA A 678 24.88 6.44 -9.13
C ALA A 678 25.73 6.46 -7.84
N LEU A 679 25.64 7.53 -7.05
CA LEU A 679 26.39 7.63 -5.78
C LEU A 679 25.89 6.61 -4.78
N TRP A 680 24.57 6.46 -4.69
CA TRP A 680 23.93 5.42 -3.88
C TRP A 680 24.40 4.02 -4.31
N ASP A 681 24.39 3.72 -5.60
CA ASP A 681 24.81 2.41 -6.14
C ASP A 681 26.31 2.15 -5.91
N ALA A 682 27.17 3.16 -6.05
CA ALA A 682 28.61 3.01 -5.81
C ALA A 682 28.95 2.76 -4.33
N LEU A 683 28.30 3.50 -3.42
CA LEU A 683 28.49 3.33 -1.97
C LEU A 683 28.03 1.94 -1.51
N THR A 684 26.86 1.49 -1.99
CA THR A 684 26.33 0.17 -1.66
C THR A 684 27.14 -0.96 -2.30
N GLY A 685 27.61 -0.79 -3.54
CA GLY A 685 28.48 -1.74 -4.24
C GLY A 685 29.84 -1.96 -3.57
N LYS A 686 30.35 -0.95 -2.84
CA LYS A 686 31.57 -1.06 -2.02
C LYS A 686 31.33 -1.64 -0.62
N ASN A 687 30.11 -2.13 -0.35
CA ASN A 687 29.68 -2.63 0.96
C ASN A 687 29.86 -1.62 2.10
N ILE A 688 29.78 -0.31 1.80
CA ILE A 688 29.69 0.71 2.84
C ILE A 688 28.24 0.74 3.32
N ARG A 689 28.04 0.72 4.63
CA ARG A 689 26.69 0.76 5.23
C ARG A 689 26.18 2.17 5.13
N VAL A 690 25.20 2.41 4.26
CA VAL A 690 24.61 3.74 4.09
C VAL A 690 23.13 3.68 4.38
N LEU A 691 22.64 4.58 5.24
CA LEU A 691 21.22 4.77 5.50
C LEU A 691 20.75 6.05 4.80
N PRO A 692 19.94 5.96 3.75
CA PRO A 692 19.41 7.14 3.10
C PRO A 692 18.26 7.73 3.92
N LEU A 693 18.40 9.00 4.27
CA LEU A 693 17.34 9.83 4.84
C LEU A 693 16.51 10.49 3.75
N ASP A 694 17.16 10.83 2.62
CA ASP A 694 16.54 11.44 1.45
C ASP A 694 17.36 11.08 0.21
N LEU A 695 16.71 10.58 -0.84
CA LEU A 695 17.37 10.21 -2.11
C LEU A 695 16.88 11.06 -3.28
N GLN A 696 15.95 11.98 -3.05
CA GLN A 696 15.24 12.65 -4.12
C GLN A 696 15.79 14.05 -4.35
N TYR A 697 15.88 14.45 -5.62
CA TYR A 697 16.11 15.84 -5.96
C TYR A 697 15.06 16.74 -5.26
N PRO A 698 15.46 17.85 -4.61
CA PRO A 698 16.77 18.51 -4.70
C PRO A 698 17.81 18.06 -3.66
N THR A 699 17.50 17.15 -2.74
CA THR A 699 18.34 16.83 -1.59
C THR A 699 18.70 15.36 -1.51
N LEU A 700 20.00 15.05 -1.49
CA LEU A 700 20.50 13.75 -1.08
C LEU A 700 21.00 13.83 0.36
N ARG A 701 20.46 13.01 1.25
CA ARG A 701 20.91 12.92 2.65
C ARG A 701 21.16 11.46 3.00
N LEU A 702 22.39 11.15 3.35
CA LEU A 702 22.88 9.80 3.64
C LEU A 702 23.60 9.80 4.99
N LEU A 703 23.31 8.83 5.85
CA LEU A 703 24.12 8.53 7.02
C LEU A 703 25.15 7.45 6.66
N VAL A 704 26.41 7.67 7.03
CA VAL A 704 27.54 6.77 6.76
C VAL A 704 28.37 6.51 8.02
N PRO A 705 29.20 5.45 8.07
CA PRO A 705 30.05 5.17 9.22
C PRO A 705 31.17 6.20 9.32
N ALA A 706 31.37 6.75 10.51
CA ALA A 706 32.40 7.77 10.72
C ALA A 706 33.81 7.24 10.40
N ASP A 707 34.09 5.98 10.74
CA ASP A 707 35.35 5.28 10.41
C ASP A 707 35.53 5.00 8.91
N ARG A 708 34.49 5.19 8.09
CA ARG A 708 34.52 5.01 6.63
C ARG A 708 34.34 6.33 5.88
N LEU A 709 34.40 7.48 6.55
CA LEU A 709 34.18 8.78 5.92
C LEU A 709 35.14 9.02 4.75
N ASP A 710 36.42 8.67 4.89
CA ASP A 710 37.41 8.86 3.83
C ASP A 710 37.06 8.06 2.56
N ASP A 711 36.63 6.80 2.72
CA ASP A 711 36.19 5.97 1.60
C ASP A 711 34.93 6.54 0.93
N VAL A 712 34.00 7.08 1.73
CA VAL A 712 32.77 7.72 1.24
C VAL A 712 33.11 8.96 0.42
N LEU A 713 34.04 9.79 0.91
CA LEU A 713 34.49 10.99 0.19
C LEU A 713 35.22 10.62 -1.10
N GLN A 714 36.01 9.55 -1.11
CA GLN A 714 36.67 9.05 -2.32
C GLN A 714 35.66 8.55 -3.36
N ILE A 715 34.63 7.82 -2.94
CA ILE A 715 33.55 7.36 -3.83
C ILE A 715 32.74 8.55 -4.35
N LEU A 716 32.46 9.53 -3.49
CA LEU A 716 31.80 10.76 -3.88
C LEU A 716 32.57 11.48 -5.00
N ASP A 717 33.88 11.67 -4.83
CA ASP A 717 34.77 12.26 -5.84
C ASP A 717 34.73 11.47 -7.16
N GLN A 718 34.84 10.13 -7.08
CA GLN A 718 34.75 9.25 -8.24
C GLN A 718 33.42 9.41 -8.99
N VAL A 719 32.29 9.34 -8.29
CA VAL A 719 30.97 9.36 -8.94
C VAL A 719 30.66 10.74 -9.50
N ILE A 720 31.05 11.82 -8.81
CA ILE A 720 30.96 13.19 -9.35
C ILE A 720 31.70 13.26 -10.69
N THR A 721 32.92 12.73 -10.75
CA THR A 721 33.76 12.69 -11.95
C THR A 721 33.07 11.91 -13.08
N GLU A 722 32.57 10.71 -12.78
CA GLU A 722 32.01 9.78 -13.75
C GLU A 722 30.61 10.16 -14.26
N THR A 723 29.81 10.91 -13.49
CA THR A 723 28.41 11.18 -13.82
C THR A 723 28.11 12.63 -14.15
N LEU A 724 28.56 13.59 -13.32
CA LEU A 724 28.28 15.00 -13.54
C LEU A 724 29.25 15.63 -14.57
N PHE A 725 30.48 15.11 -14.69
CA PHE A 725 31.52 15.68 -15.54
C PHE A 725 31.90 14.83 -16.77
N SER A 726 31.36 13.61 -16.91
CA SER A 726 31.59 12.78 -18.11
C SER A 726 30.93 13.31 -19.38
N ALA A 727 29.91 14.15 -19.26
CA ALA A 727 29.27 14.84 -20.39
C ALA A 727 30.21 15.81 -21.13
N THR A 728 31.35 16.19 -20.53
CA THR A 728 32.39 17.02 -21.15
C THR A 728 33.50 16.24 -21.85
N TYR A 729 33.40 14.90 -21.93
CA TYR A 729 34.48 14.04 -22.42
C TYR A 729 34.41 13.72 -23.93
N ARG A 730 35.56 13.72 -24.62
CA ARG A 730 35.78 12.94 -25.85
C ARG A 730 37.04 12.10 -25.71
N TRP A 731 36.92 10.81 -25.98
CA TRP A 731 38.00 9.85 -25.98
C TRP A 731 39.10 10.23 -27.00
N LYS A 732 40.38 10.16 -26.59
CA LYS A 732 41.47 10.15 -27.56
C LYS A 732 41.48 8.79 -28.24
N LYS A 733 41.08 8.79 -29.51
CA LYS A 733 41.04 7.60 -30.34
C LYS A 733 42.38 7.46 -31.05
N ASN A 734 42.88 6.24 -31.18
CA ASN A 734 43.99 5.93 -32.07
C ASN A 734 43.60 6.23 -33.53
N GLU A 735 44.54 6.10 -34.46
CA GLU A 735 44.32 6.32 -35.90
C GLU A 735 43.21 5.43 -36.50
N LYS A 736 42.76 4.39 -35.77
CA LYS A 736 41.67 3.49 -36.13
C LYS A 736 40.33 3.84 -35.49
N GLY A 737 40.26 4.90 -34.69
CA GLY A 737 39.02 5.32 -34.03
C GLY A 737 38.73 4.62 -32.69
N GLU A 738 39.69 3.89 -32.13
CA GLU A 738 39.56 3.12 -30.89
C GLU A 738 40.19 3.86 -29.71
N VAL A 739 39.55 3.83 -28.56
CA VAL A 739 40.06 4.44 -27.33
C VAL A 739 41.27 3.67 -26.84
N THR A 740 42.39 4.34 -26.59
CA THR A 740 43.54 3.71 -25.92
C THR A 740 43.45 3.89 -24.40
N GLU A 741 43.76 2.82 -23.66
CA GLU A 741 43.67 2.76 -22.19
C GLU A 741 44.58 3.79 -21.51
N GLU A 742 45.77 4.04 -22.07
CA GLU A 742 46.73 5.03 -21.55
C GLU A 742 46.22 6.47 -21.67
N ALA A 743 45.49 6.80 -22.75
CA ALA A 743 44.91 8.12 -22.93
C ALA A 743 43.71 8.36 -21.99
N ASP A 744 43.01 7.29 -21.60
CA ASP A 744 41.92 7.34 -20.62
C ASP A 744 42.45 7.60 -19.20
N VAL A 745 43.59 7.00 -18.84
CA VAL A 745 44.24 7.22 -17.53
C VAL A 745 44.75 8.66 -17.39
N GLU A 746 45.45 9.19 -18.40
CA GLU A 746 46.04 10.54 -18.37
C GLU A 746 44.98 11.65 -18.33
N ALA A 747 43.87 11.47 -19.06
CA ALA A 747 42.75 12.40 -19.08
C ALA A 747 41.97 12.39 -17.76
N ARG A 748 41.75 11.21 -17.15
CA ARG A 748 41.17 11.10 -15.81
C ARG A 748 42.04 11.76 -14.74
N GLN A 749 43.37 11.67 -14.86
CA GLN A 749 44.31 12.32 -13.93
C GLN A 749 44.25 13.86 -13.99
N HIS A 750 44.18 14.43 -15.20
CA HIS A 750 44.00 15.88 -15.38
C HIS A 750 42.64 16.36 -14.86
N LEU A 751 41.58 15.55 -15.07
CA LEU A 751 40.25 15.85 -14.58
C LEU A 751 40.17 15.80 -13.05
N HIS A 752 40.76 14.79 -12.40
CA HIS A 752 40.90 14.74 -10.93
C HIS A 752 41.63 15.98 -10.39
N THR A 753 42.65 16.46 -11.10
CA THR A 753 43.39 17.68 -10.70
C THR A 753 42.53 18.94 -10.82
N LEU A 754 41.73 19.05 -11.90
CA LEU A 754 40.77 20.14 -12.08
C LEU A 754 39.65 20.11 -11.02
N LEU A 755 39.19 18.90 -10.66
CA LEU A 755 38.15 18.68 -9.65
C LEU A 755 38.63 19.02 -8.25
N ALA A 756 39.86 18.64 -7.89
CA ALA A 756 40.47 19.05 -6.62
C ALA A 756 40.49 20.59 -6.43
N LEU A 757 40.52 21.35 -7.53
CA LEU A 757 40.46 22.81 -7.52
C LEU A 757 39.04 23.39 -7.44
N LEU A 758 38.02 22.68 -7.97
CA LEU A 758 36.63 23.17 -8.08
C LEU A 758 35.70 22.65 -6.97
N VAL A 759 35.99 21.47 -6.41
CA VAL A 759 35.18 20.79 -5.38
C VAL A 759 34.92 21.66 -4.15
N PRO A 760 35.90 22.43 -3.61
CA PRO A 760 35.65 23.32 -2.47
C PRO A 760 34.59 24.40 -2.71
N ASP A 761 34.41 24.86 -3.96
CA ASP A 761 33.43 25.89 -4.33
C ASP A 761 32.05 25.29 -4.70
N LEU A 762 32.00 23.99 -5.02
CA LEU A 762 30.78 23.27 -5.38
C LEU A 762 30.09 22.60 -4.18
N LEU A 763 30.85 22.21 -3.15
CA LEU A 763 30.35 21.49 -1.98
C LEU A 763 30.26 22.41 -0.75
N HIS A 764 29.07 22.98 -0.52
CA HIS A 764 28.75 23.59 0.75
C HIS A 764 28.16 22.55 1.73
N GLY A 765 28.92 22.22 2.78
CA GLY A 765 28.38 21.62 4.00
C GLY A 765 28.54 20.10 4.17
N VAL A 766 29.78 19.62 4.37
CA VAL A 766 29.99 18.37 5.12
C VAL A 766 30.03 18.72 6.60
N ALA A 767 29.02 18.30 7.36
CA ALA A 767 29.05 18.41 8.81
C ALA A 767 29.44 17.04 9.38
N ILE A 768 30.62 16.97 9.98
CA ILE A 768 30.98 15.86 10.87
C ILE A 768 30.17 16.07 12.14
N LEU A 769 29.31 15.10 12.49
CA LEU A 769 28.56 15.06 13.74
C LEU A 769 29.36 14.30 14.79
#